data_AF-A0A178C0X3-F1
#
_entry.id   AF-A0A178C0X3-F1
#
_cell.length_a   1.000
_cell.length_b   1.000
_cell.length_c   1.000
_cell.angle_alpha   90.00
_cell.angle_beta   90.00
_cell.angle_gamma   90.00
#
_symmetry.space_group_name_H-M   'P 1'
#
loop_
_entity.id
_entity.type
_entity.pdbx_description
1 polymer ?
#
loop_
_entity_poly.entity_id
_entity_poly.type
_entity_poly.pdbx_seq_one_letter_code
_entity_poly.pdbx_strand_id
1 'polypeptide(L)'
;MAAKIKLNVQNFPRPPLLEKTPRHLVLRWNGQTLADTKSAYWVLETTHPPTYYLPRNSVSDSFKLTQVPEKASLCEWKGRATYWDLTDKSTGQTVTNKIWSYESPTPAFTSIKGYLSFYASGVPWECFVDDEKVAPQEGDYYGGWKPMGDMSGFDDMLVPMEVVDLSLGWSFKQSDDVGGNAWYPVKKVPSTVHQDLIDNKKLDDPFVGFNEIKAEWVGLKSWTYRTRLVSPSVPRGSKAVLAFDGLDTFAHVKLDGRTILESDNMFLPHRVDVTEFIQSTSDHSLEIEFEPAFLKAREIKDQHPEHKFICFNGDSARLAVRKAQYHWGWDWGPLLMCAGIWKPVRLEIYSIRIADLRTDITISDDHKLATIQASAEIEGLEDQHGHVRVDFAVSLGDTKILSRQASLVSGKRTTAHLKVSDPQLWMPNGYGQQHLYSVSVTISTTEEMVLHRESRRIGLRKVELVQEPDSHGKSFYFRVNDVDVFCGGSCWIPTDSFLTNVTPEKYRAWIELMVPANQKMIRVWGGGIYEDDAFYNACDELGIMVWQDFMFGCGNYPCFPEILKSIEAEAVANVRRIRHHPCVVIFAGNNEDYQVQESAHLTYDYDDKNEEHWLKSDFPARYIYESLLPRVSAAEAPWISYHPGSPWGDGKISSDPTVGDMHQWNVWHGTQEKYQIFDSLGGRFNSEFGMEAFPHVATIKSFVEKDEDLYPQSHVLDFHNKADGHERRIATYLVENVRTATDLEAYIHLTQLIQCEALMFGYRGWRKQWGDGRHCGGALVWQLNDCWPVTSWSIVDYYLRRKPAYYAMARVLAPVAVGIRRSHHDWSVTHAREPRTQDWELWVVSTKLTDITADVEVRFVSVRTGLEIKDKIVKKGIKVKANTTTDVLKGQVDNVQEEPHVLAARIWVDGTLVARDTDWPQPLKYLQFPERNVKVEVVGDEMHVSADRPVKCLVFEEREGCHLSDSAIDLVPNDQQIIRVRGLKAGEPPLNWTYLGAGEQ
;
A
#
# COMPACT_ATOMS: atom_id res chain seq x y z
N MET A 1 -51.27 20.41 24.38
CA MET A 1 -51.55 20.75 22.96
C MET A 1 -51.33 19.48 22.16
N ALA A 2 -52.30 19.03 21.36
CA ALA A 2 -52.07 17.93 20.43
C ALA A 2 -50.98 18.37 19.44
N ALA A 3 -50.02 17.50 19.14
CA ALA A 3 -48.98 17.79 18.15
C ALA A 3 -49.65 18.11 16.79
N LYS A 4 -49.27 19.24 16.17
CA LYS A 4 -49.71 19.58 14.82
C LYS A 4 -49.25 18.46 13.86
N ILE A 5 -50.18 17.87 13.12
CA ILE A 5 -49.88 16.83 12.14
C ILE A 5 -49.20 17.48 10.94
N LYS A 6 -47.87 17.44 10.86
CA LYS A 6 -47.14 17.88 9.65
C LYS A 6 -47.59 17.04 8.46
N LEU A 7 -48.00 17.71 7.39
CA LEU A 7 -48.45 17.04 6.17
C LEU A 7 -47.28 16.95 5.18
N ASN A 8 -47.07 15.77 4.61
CA ASN A 8 -46.11 15.55 3.53
C ASN A 8 -46.88 15.32 2.22
N VAL A 9 -46.83 16.30 1.31
CA VAL A 9 -47.53 16.25 0.01
C VAL A 9 -47.06 15.12 -0.90
N GLN A 10 -45.86 14.56 -0.67
CA GLN A 10 -45.32 13.42 -1.41
C GLN A 10 -46.01 12.10 -1.04
N ASN A 11 -46.63 12.03 0.14
CA ASN A 11 -47.35 10.85 0.60
C ASN A 11 -48.84 10.87 0.23
N PHE A 12 -49.30 11.93 -0.44
CA PHE A 12 -50.71 12.02 -0.85
C PHE A 12 -50.99 11.10 -2.03
N PRO A 13 -52.11 10.35 -2.02
CA PRO A 13 -52.37 9.33 -3.02
C PRO A 13 -52.86 9.91 -4.36
N ARG A 14 -52.75 9.09 -5.41
CA ARG A 14 -53.43 9.27 -6.70
C ARG A 14 -54.17 7.97 -7.02
N PRO A 15 -55.52 7.93 -7.14
CA PRO A 15 -56.47 9.06 -7.14
C PRO A 15 -56.48 9.89 -5.85
N PRO A 16 -56.89 11.18 -5.90
CA PRO A 16 -56.90 12.06 -4.73
C PRO A 16 -57.81 11.53 -3.62
N LEU A 17 -57.39 11.73 -2.37
CA LEU A 17 -58.12 11.28 -1.19
C LEU A 17 -58.93 12.44 -0.58
N LEU A 18 -60.21 12.19 -0.33
CA LEU A 18 -61.11 13.11 0.35
C LEU A 18 -61.32 12.66 1.80
N GLU A 19 -61.00 13.53 2.74
CA GLU A 19 -61.16 13.26 4.18
C GLU A 19 -61.68 14.48 4.93
N LYS A 20 -62.33 14.25 6.08
CA LYS A 20 -62.63 15.34 7.01
C LYS A 20 -61.33 15.86 7.59
N THR A 21 -61.13 17.17 7.53
CA THR A 21 -59.99 17.78 8.20
C THR A 21 -60.34 18.05 9.66
N PRO A 22 -59.46 17.72 10.63
CA PRO A 22 -59.64 18.12 12.02
C PRO A 22 -59.30 19.60 12.25
N ARG A 23 -58.78 20.30 11.21
CA ARG A 23 -58.23 21.64 11.32
C ARG A 23 -59.32 22.72 11.32
N HIS A 24 -59.03 23.82 12.00
CA HIS A 24 -59.91 24.99 12.08
C HIS A 24 -59.61 25.92 10.91
N LEU A 25 -60.63 26.23 10.11
CA LEU A 25 -60.51 27.11 8.94
C LEU A 25 -61.21 28.43 9.21
N VAL A 26 -60.50 29.53 8.96
CA VAL A 26 -61.04 30.89 9.09
C VAL A 26 -60.70 31.69 7.84
N LEU A 27 -61.68 32.37 7.26
CA LEU A 27 -61.49 33.37 6.21
C LEU A 27 -61.89 34.74 6.73
N ARG A 28 -61.06 35.76 6.50
CA ARG A 28 -61.34 37.15 6.88
C ARG A 28 -61.24 38.05 5.67
N TRP A 29 -62.25 38.87 5.41
CA TRP A 29 -62.23 39.89 4.38
C TRP A 29 -62.29 41.26 5.07
N ASN A 30 -61.24 42.09 4.93
CA ASN A 30 -61.13 43.42 5.55
C ASN A 30 -61.35 43.39 7.09
N GLY A 31 -60.87 42.34 7.75
CA GLY A 31 -61.03 42.16 9.21
C GLY A 31 -62.39 41.58 9.64
N GLN A 32 -63.36 41.45 8.74
CA GLN A 32 -64.64 40.76 9.01
C GLN A 32 -64.52 39.26 8.74
N THR A 33 -65.07 38.42 9.62
CA THR A 33 -65.13 36.97 9.40
C THR A 33 -66.06 36.65 8.23
N LEU A 34 -65.48 36.13 7.16
CA LEU A 34 -66.17 35.64 5.96
C LEU A 34 -66.70 34.22 6.21
N ALA A 35 -65.86 33.33 6.72
CA ALA A 35 -66.25 31.99 7.13
C ALA A 35 -65.37 31.50 8.28
N ASP A 36 -65.95 30.71 9.18
CA ASP A 36 -65.28 30.13 10.35
C ASP A 36 -65.88 28.74 10.60
N THR A 37 -65.07 27.68 10.48
CA THR A 37 -65.57 26.31 10.60
C THR A 37 -64.50 25.29 11.03
N LYS A 38 -64.93 24.29 11.79
CA LYS A 38 -64.19 23.04 12.05
C LYS A 38 -64.80 21.83 11.33
N SER A 39 -65.88 22.06 10.56
CA SER A 39 -66.64 21.02 9.86
C SER A 39 -66.32 21.02 8.37
N ALA A 40 -65.04 20.92 8.02
CA ALA A 40 -64.57 20.98 6.64
C ALA A 40 -64.01 19.65 6.15
N TYR A 41 -63.82 19.56 4.84
CA TYR A 41 -63.06 18.48 4.21
C TYR A 41 -61.79 19.06 3.58
N TRP A 42 -60.76 18.24 3.47
CA TRP A 42 -59.62 18.51 2.60
C TRP A 42 -59.55 17.47 1.49
N VAL A 43 -58.96 17.84 0.37
CA VAL A 43 -58.53 16.89 -0.64
C VAL A 43 -57.01 16.82 -0.63
N LEU A 44 -56.48 15.62 -0.45
CA LEU A 44 -55.06 15.31 -0.47
C LEU A 44 -54.72 14.72 -1.85
N GLU A 45 -53.94 15.46 -2.64
CA GLU A 45 -53.60 15.13 -4.02
C GLU A 45 -52.08 15.21 -4.17
N THR A 46 -51.45 14.18 -4.73
CA THR A 46 -49.98 14.07 -4.84
C THR A 46 -49.38 15.37 -5.38
N THR A 47 -48.27 15.81 -4.76
CA THR A 47 -47.51 17.03 -5.11
C THR A 47 -48.24 18.37 -4.95
N HIS A 48 -49.46 18.40 -4.42
CA HIS A 48 -50.24 19.63 -4.23
C HIS A 48 -50.56 19.89 -2.75
N PRO A 49 -50.51 21.16 -2.28
CA PRO A 49 -51.07 21.53 -0.98
C PRO A 49 -52.55 21.15 -0.90
N PRO A 50 -53.09 20.80 0.28
CA PRO A 50 -54.50 20.45 0.42
C PRO A 50 -55.44 21.55 -0.06
N THR A 51 -56.46 21.17 -0.82
CA THR A 51 -57.61 22.04 -1.13
C THR A 51 -58.67 21.85 -0.05
N TYR A 52 -59.12 22.93 0.58
CA TYR A 52 -60.10 22.87 1.65
C TYR A 52 -61.51 23.21 1.16
N TYR A 53 -62.48 22.38 1.56
CA TYR A 53 -63.90 22.51 1.24
C TYR A 53 -64.66 22.82 2.54
N LEU A 54 -65.27 24.00 2.58
CA LEU A 54 -66.04 24.53 3.70
C LEU A 54 -67.55 24.35 3.45
N PRO A 55 -68.36 24.05 4.47
CA PRO A 55 -69.82 24.03 4.35
C PRO A 55 -70.34 25.39 3.87
N ARG A 56 -71.30 25.41 2.94
CA ARG A 56 -71.88 26.68 2.45
C ARG A 56 -72.49 27.54 3.56
N ASN A 57 -73.07 26.92 4.59
CA ASN A 57 -73.64 27.60 5.75
C ASN A 57 -72.59 28.15 6.74
N SER A 58 -71.28 27.90 6.51
CA SER A 58 -70.21 28.54 7.28
C SER A 58 -69.90 29.95 6.80
N VAL A 59 -70.39 30.35 5.62
CA VAL A 59 -70.23 31.71 5.09
C VAL A 59 -71.20 32.64 5.83
N SER A 60 -70.67 33.71 6.39
CA SER A 60 -71.41 34.72 7.15
C SER A 60 -72.50 35.38 6.31
N ASP A 61 -73.66 35.64 6.92
CA ASP A 61 -74.78 36.37 6.31
C ASP A 61 -74.43 37.79 5.86
N SER A 62 -73.28 38.32 6.27
CA SER A 62 -72.75 39.60 5.79
C SER A 62 -72.29 39.55 4.34
N PHE A 63 -72.09 38.35 3.79
CA PHE A 63 -71.71 38.14 2.39
C PHE A 63 -72.83 37.45 1.62
N LYS A 64 -72.99 37.80 0.35
CA LYS A 64 -73.96 37.18 -0.57
C LYS A 64 -73.19 36.34 -1.59
N LEU A 65 -73.42 35.03 -1.56
CA LEU A 65 -72.98 34.11 -2.61
C LEU A 65 -73.98 34.12 -3.76
N THR A 66 -73.50 34.32 -4.98
CA THR A 66 -74.30 34.23 -6.21
C THR A 66 -73.63 33.24 -7.16
N GLN A 67 -74.38 32.22 -7.60
CA GLN A 67 -73.85 31.23 -8.54
C GLN A 67 -73.66 31.85 -9.92
N VAL A 68 -72.56 31.52 -10.61
CA VAL A 68 -72.26 31.96 -11.97
C VAL A 68 -72.70 30.87 -12.97
N PRO A 69 -73.82 31.04 -13.70
CA PRO A 69 -74.41 29.93 -14.47
C PRO A 69 -73.56 29.46 -15.67
N GLU A 70 -72.81 30.38 -16.29
CA GLU A 70 -72.09 30.11 -17.54
C GLU A 70 -70.67 29.56 -17.34
N LYS A 71 -70.15 29.52 -16.10
CA LYS A 71 -68.78 29.06 -15.82
C LYS A 71 -68.76 27.73 -15.08
N ALA A 72 -68.18 26.72 -15.72
CA ALA A 72 -67.91 25.42 -15.12
C ALA A 72 -66.59 24.84 -15.67
N SER A 73 -65.89 24.08 -14.83
CA SER A 73 -64.70 23.33 -15.23
C SER A 73 -64.89 21.85 -14.89
N LEU A 74 -64.23 20.95 -15.62
CA LEU A 74 -64.31 19.51 -15.38
C LEU A 74 -63.01 19.04 -14.70
N CYS A 75 -63.14 18.40 -13.55
CA CYS A 75 -62.05 17.69 -12.89
C CYS A 75 -62.20 16.19 -13.14
N GLU A 76 -61.11 15.53 -13.57
CA GLU A 76 -61.08 14.10 -13.88
C GLU A 76 -61.55 13.22 -12.70
N TRP A 77 -61.29 13.64 -11.46
CA TRP A 77 -61.65 12.89 -10.26
C TRP A 77 -62.95 13.33 -9.61
N LYS A 78 -63.19 14.65 -9.52
CA LYS A 78 -64.22 15.23 -8.65
C LYS A 78 -65.53 15.54 -9.40
N GLY A 79 -65.50 15.59 -10.74
CA GLY A 79 -66.65 15.92 -11.57
C GLY A 79 -66.68 17.38 -12.02
N ARG A 80 -67.88 17.90 -12.33
CA ARG A 80 -68.06 19.27 -12.85
C ARG A 80 -68.11 20.29 -11.70
N ALA A 81 -67.14 21.18 -11.66
CA ALA A 81 -67.09 22.31 -10.73
C ALA A 81 -67.99 23.45 -11.21
N THR A 82 -68.60 24.13 -10.25
CA THR A 82 -69.48 25.29 -10.46
C THR A 82 -68.90 26.49 -9.73
N TYR A 83 -68.93 27.68 -10.32
CA TYR A 83 -68.28 28.87 -9.77
C TYR A 83 -69.28 29.83 -9.11
N TRP A 84 -68.78 30.59 -8.13
CA TRP A 84 -69.57 31.53 -7.33
C TRP A 84 -68.88 32.90 -7.25
N ASP A 85 -69.71 33.94 -7.27
CA ASP A 85 -69.33 35.30 -6.94
C ASP A 85 -69.71 35.58 -5.48
N LEU A 86 -68.88 36.39 -4.80
CA LEU A 86 -69.12 36.80 -3.42
C LEU A 86 -69.18 38.32 -3.33
N THR A 87 -70.34 38.82 -2.90
CA THR A 87 -70.56 40.26 -2.64
C THR A 87 -70.55 40.52 -1.15
N ASP A 88 -69.69 41.41 -0.68
CA ASP A 88 -69.78 41.99 0.66
C ASP A 88 -70.97 42.96 0.69
N LYS A 89 -71.97 42.67 1.53
CA LYS A 89 -73.20 43.48 1.61
C LYS A 89 -72.95 44.87 2.21
N SER A 90 -71.87 45.05 2.97
CA SER A 90 -71.55 46.31 3.63
C SER A 90 -70.85 47.31 2.70
N THR A 91 -69.96 46.82 1.83
CA THR A 91 -69.18 47.64 0.90
C THR A 91 -69.72 47.62 -0.53
N GLY A 92 -70.55 46.63 -0.88
CA GLY A 92 -71.00 46.37 -2.25
C GLY A 92 -69.92 45.76 -3.15
N GLN A 93 -68.70 45.54 -2.64
CA GLN A 93 -67.60 44.96 -3.40
C GLN A 93 -67.93 43.51 -3.76
N THR A 94 -67.81 43.15 -5.04
CA THR A 94 -68.03 41.78 -5.52
C THR A 94 -66.72 41.21 -6.06
N VAL A 95 -66.34 40.03 -5.55
CA VAL A 95 -65.24 39.24 -6.08
C VAL A 95 -65.83 38.14 -6.94
N THR A 96 -65.46 38.12 -8.21
CA THR A 96 -65.99 37.15 -9.15
C THR A 96 -65.03 35.97 -9.33
N ASN A 97 -65.58 34.79 -9.62
CA ASN A 97 -64.81 33.63 -10.11
C ASN A 97 -63.68 33.09 -9.21
N LYS A 98 -63.68 33.41 -7.90
CA LYS A 98 -62.64 32.97 -6.96
C LYS A 98 -63.14 31.96 -5.92
N ILE A 99 -64.31 31.37 -6.16
CA ILE A 99 -64.94 30.36 -5.32
C ILE A 99 -65.55 29.30 -6.23
N TRP A 100 -65.41 28.03 -5.87
CA TRP A 100 -66.06 26.92 -6.59
C TRP A 100 -66.65 25.88 -5.65
N SER A 101 -67.61 25.13 -6.15
CA SER A 101 -68.22 23.96 -5.50
C SER A 101 -68.40 22.81 -6.47
N TYR A 102 -68.69 21.62 -5.95
CA TYR A 102 -69.20 20.50 -6.73
C TYR A 102 -70.65 20.23 -6.31
N GLU A 103 -71.62 20.58 -7.17
CA GLU A 103 -73.05 20.32 -6.91
C GLU A 103 -73.45 18.88 -7.25
N SER A 104 -72.72 18.24 -8.16
CA SER A 104 -72.91 16.85 -8.58
C SER A 104 -71.55 16.14 -8.71
N PRO A 105 -70.84 15.93 -7.59
CA PRO A 105 -69.54 15.26 -7.60
C PRO A 105 -69.64 13.78 -7.98
N THR A 106 -68.50 13.16 -8.33
CA THR A 106 -68.38 11.71 -8.51
C THR A 106 -68.63 10.95 -7.20
N PRO A 107 -68.95 9.64 -7.23
CA PRO A 107 -69.31 8.87 -6.03
C PRO A 107 -68.32 9.00 -4.86
N ALA A 108 -67.00 8.97 -5.14
CA ALA A 108 -65.95 9.08 -4.13
C ALA A 108 -65.88 10.46 -3.44
N PHE A 109 -66.46 11.51 -4.04
CA PHE A 109 -66.42 12.88 -3.55
C PHE A 109 -67.81 13.41 -3.12
N THR A 110 -68.81 12.52 -2.97
CA THR A 110 -70.18 12.90 -2.58
C THR A 110 -70.24 13.72 -1.28
N SER A 111 -69.30 13.50 -0.35
CA SER A 111 -69.24 14.19 0.94
C SER A 111 -68.99 15.70 0.85
N ILE A 112 -68.44 16.22 -0.26
CA ILE A 112 -68.26 17.66 -0.50
C ILE A 112 -69.34 18.27 -1.38
N LYS A 113 -70.45 17.56 -1.61
CA LYS A 113 -71.57 18.09 -2.39
C LYS A 113 -72.06 19.42 -1.79
N GLY A 114 -71.98 20.49 -2.59
CA GLY A 114 -72.39 21.84 -2.19
C GLY A 114 -71.43 22.58 -1.26
N TYR A 115 -70.30 21.97 -0.86
CA TYR A 115 -69.23 22.66 -0.12
C TYR A 115 -68.47 23.61 -1.06
N LEU A 116 -67.94 24.69 -0.49
CA LEU A 116 -67.22 25.75 -1.19
C LEU A 116 -65.73 25.65 -0.94
N SER A 117 -64.93 25.83 -1.97
CA SER A 117 -63.49 26.07 -1.88
C SER A 117 -63.18 27.47 -2.37
N PHE A 118 -62.21 28.12 -1.74
CA PHE A 118 -61.83 29.51 -1.99
C PHE A 118 -60.38 29.56 -2.46
N TYR A 119 -60.12 30.38 -3.48
CA TYR A 119 -58.74 30.72 -3.82
C TYR A 119 -58.10 31.57 -2.73
N ALA A 120 -56.79 31.38 -2.50
CA ALA A 120 -55.98 32.20 -1.59
C ALA A 120 -55.20 33.31 -2.33
N SER A 121 -55.28 33.36 -3.66
CA SER A 121 -54.55 34.28 -4.54
C SER A 121 -55.47 35.25 -5.27
N GLY A 122 -55.02 36.51 -5.42
CA GLY A 122 -55.74 37.53 -6.18
C GLY A 122 -57.15 37.82 -5.63
N VAL A 123 -57.28 37.77 -4.30
CA VAL A 123 -58.54 37.92 -3.55
C VAL A 123 -58.33 38.91 -2.39
N PRO A 124 -59.38 39.60 -1.94
CA PRO A 124 -59.29 40.56 -0.83
C PRO A 124 -59.49 39.91 0.56
N TRP A 125 -59.71 38.59 0.62
CA TRP A 125 -59.78 37.83 1.87
C TRP A 125 -58.48 37.11 2.18
N GLU A 126 -58.22 36.94 3.47
CA GLU A 126 -57.13 36.15 4.02
C GLU A 126 -57.69 34.79 4.49
N CYS A 127 -56.97 33.71 4.20
CA CYS A 127 -57.33 32.36 4.61
C CYS A 127 -56.37 31.88 5.72
N PHE A 128 -56.92 31.18 6.71
CA PHE A 128 -56.17 30.67 7.86
C PHE A 128 -56.52 29.19 8.12
N VAL A 129 -55.51 28.41 8.53
CA VAL A 129 -55.63 27.02 8.97
C VAL A 129 -54.98 26.91 10.34
N ASP A 130 -55.72 26.53 11.38
CA ASP A 130 -55.26 26.48 12.78
C ASP A 130 -54.54 27.78 13.20
N ASP A 131 -55.16 28.92 12.91
CA ASP A 131 -54.66 30.28 13.13
C ASP A 131 -53.41 30.68 12.31
N GLU A 132 -52.90 29.81 11.43
CA GLU A 132 -51.80 30.15 10.52
C GLU A 132 -52.32 30.69 9.20
N LYS A 133 -51.82 31.86 8.79
CA LYS A 133 -52.12 32.45 7.48
C LYS A 133 -51.54 31.57 6.38
N VAL A 134 -52.35 31.22 5.39
CA VAL A 134 -51.91 30.38 4.25
C VAL A 134 -51.38 31.25 3.11
N ALA A 135 -50.36 30.76 2.42
CA ALA A 135 -49.92 31.26 1.13
C ALA A 135 -50.66 30.52 0.00
N PRO A 136 -50.92 31.18 -1.14
CA PRO A 136 -51.43 30.49 -2.31
C PRO A 136 -50.38 29.55 -2.91
N GLN A 137 -50.85 28.47 -3.56
CA GLN A 137 -50.00 27.65 -4.42
C GLN A 137 -49.54 28.48 -5.64
N GLU A 138 -48.26 28.35 -6.00
CA GLU A 138 -47.70 28.99 -7.18
C GLU A 138 -48.39 28.47 -8.46
N GLY A 139 -48.89 29.40 -9.29
CA GLY A 139 -49.63 29.08 -10.52
C GLY A 139 -51.13 28.78 -10.36
N ASP A 140 -51.70 28.86 -9.14
CA ASP A 140 -53.15 28.71 -8.86
C ASP A 140 -53.79 27.37 -9.27
N TYR A 141 -53.01 26.38 -9.70
CA TYR A 141 -53.51 25.05 -10.03
C TYR A 141 -54.19 24.42 -8.81
N TYR A 142 -55.44 23.97 -8.96
CA TYR A 142 -56.27 23.33 -7.92
C TYR A 142 -56.57 24.16 -6.65
N GLY A 143 -56.09 25.40 -6.56
CA GLY A 143 -56.36 26.34 -5.47
C GLY A 143 -55.99 25.81 -4.08
N GLY A 144 -54.89 25.06 -3.98
CA GLY A 144 -54.38 24.52 -2.72
C GLY A 144 -53.91 25.62 -1.74
N TRP A 145 -54.05 25.37 -0.45
CA TRP A 145 -53.64 26.30 0.62
C TRP A 145 -52.33 25.80 1.25
N LYS A 146 -51.28 26.63 1.28
CA LYS A 146 -49.97 26.32 1.88
C LYS A 146 -49.80 27.01 3.24
N PRO A 147 -49.99 26.32 4.39
CA PRO A 147 -49.64 26.87 5.70
C PRO A 147 -48.13 27.12 5.77
N MET A 148 -47.70 28.29 6.26
CA MET A 148 -46.28 28.68 6.23
C MET A 148 -45.36 27.85 7.14
N GLY A 149 -45.88 27.06 8.10
CA GLY A 149 -45.07 26.27 9.05
C GLY A 149 -45.13 24.75 8.93
N ASP A 150 -45.98 24.18 8.07
CA ASP A 150 -46.49 22.80 8.27
C ASP A 150 -46.33 21.84 7.06
N MET A 151 -45.59 22.25 6.02
CA MET A 151 -45.24 21.38 4.88
C MET A 151 -43.73 21.24 4.72
N SER A 152 -43.20 20.08 5.11
CA SER A 152 -41.87 19.60 4.71
C SER A 152 -42.02 18.82 3.40
N GLY A 153 -41.50 19.36 2.30
CA GLY A 153 -41.65 18.71 1.00
C GLY A 153 -40.92 19.34 -0.18
N PHE A 154 -39.84 20.08 0.08
CA PHE A 154 -39.01 20.69 -0.98
C PHE A 154 -37.50 20.58 -0.77
N ASP A 155 -37.01 19.81 0.21
CA ASP A 155 -35.56 19.56 0.30
C ASP A 155 -35.21 18.16 -0.19
N ASP A 156 -34.64 18.12 -1.39
CA ASP A 156 -33.63 17.17 -1.83
C ASP A 156 -32.42 17.26 -0.87
N MET A 157 -32.54 16.76 0.36
CA MET A 157 -31.43 16.83 1.32
C MET A 157 -30.31 15.89 0.89
N LEU A 158 -29.21 16.49 0.40
CA LEU A 158 -27.92 15.83 0.28
C LEU A 158 -27.56 15.16 1.60
N VAL A 159 -27.09 13.91 1.56
CA VAL A 159 -26.66 13.20 2.77
C VAL A 159 -25.15 13.00 2.77
N PRO A 160 -24.52 13.03 3.97
CA PRO A 160 -23.12 12.63 4.13
C PRO A 160 -22.90 11.19 3.70
N MET A 161 -21.65 10.87 3.39
CA MET A 161 -21.24 9.49 3.15
C MET A 161 -21.39 8.67 4.43
N GLU A 162 -22.21 7.61 4.34
CA GLU A 162 -22.31 6.55 5.34
C GLU A 162 -21.55 5.32 4.83
N VAL A 163 -20.79 4.68 5.72
CA VAL A 163 -20.04 3.46 5.42
C VAL A 163 -20.52 2.36 6.36
N VAL A 164 -21.09 1.32 5.79
CA VAL A 164 -21.44 0.08 6.49
C VAL A 164 -20.28 -0.90 6.31
N ASP A 165 -19.56 -1.15 7.40
CA ASP A 165 -18.49 -2.15 7.43
C ASP A 165 -19.07 -3.56 7.27
N LEU A 166 -18.55 -4.30 6.30
CA LEU A 166 -18.92 -5.69 6.04
C LEU A 166 -17.79 -6.64 6.45
N SER A 167 -16.99 -6.30 7.46
CA SER A 167 -15.89 -7.15 7.93
C SER A 167 -16.33 -8.41 8.69
N LEU A 168 -17.58 -8.47 9.20
CA LEU A 168 -18.08 -9.55 10.06
C LEU A 168 -19.33 -10.24 9.48
N GLY A 169 -19.70 -11.38 10.07
CA GLY A 169 -20.92 -12.11 9.72
C GLY A 169 -20.79 -13.02 8.49
N TRP A 170 -19.56 -13.24 8.02
CA TRP A 170 -19.28 -14.12 6.89
C TRP A 170 -19.26 -15.60 7.29
N SER A 171 -19.63 -16.42 6.33
CA SER A 171 -19.42 -17.87 6.33
C SER A 171 -18.83 -18.29 5.00
N PHE A 172 -18.11 -19.40 4.97
CA PHE A 172 -17.53 -19.94 3.73
C PHE A 172 -17.77 -21.44 3.62
N LYS A 173 -17.69 -21.96 2.38
CA LYS A 173 -17.72 -23.38 2.09
C LYS A 173 -16.94 -23.71 0.81
N GLN A 174 -16.61 -24.98 0.63
CA GLN A 174 -16.24 -25.49 -0.70
C GLN A 174 -17.50 -25.42 -1.60
N SER A 175 -17.41 -24.84 -2.81
CA SER A 175 -18.59 -24.47 -3.59
C SER A 175 -19.48 -25.67 -3.95
N ASP A 176 -18.87 -26.81 -4.28
CA ASP A 176 -19.52 -28.07 -4.66
C ASP A 176 -20.07 -28.89 -3.47
N ASP A 177 -19.80 -28.49 -2.23
CA ASP A 177 -20.41 -29.13 -1.06
C ASP A 177 -21.85 -28.62 -0.87
N VAL A 178 -22.80 -29.51 -1.15
CA VAL A 178 -24.25 -29.29 -1.02
C VAL A 178 -24.83 -29.85 0.29
N GLY A 179 -23.97 -30.34 1.20
CA GLY A 179 -24.40 -30.87 2.49
C GLY A 179 -25.02 -29.81 3.41
N GLY A 180 -26.00 -30.21 4.23
CA GLY A 180 -26.72 -29.30 5.13
C GLY A 180 -25.86 -28.60 6.21
N ASN A 181 -24.63 -29.08 6.44
CA ASN A 181 -23.64 -28.52 7.39
C ASN A 181 -22.36 -28.01 6.69
N ALA A 182 -22.42 -27.69 5.38
CA ALA A 182 -21.23 -27.34 4.58
C ALA A 182 -20.61 -25.97 4.91
N TRP A 183 -21.35 -25.08 5.57
CA TRP A 183 -20.91 -23.72 5.87
C TRP A 183 -20.16 -23.63 7.18
N TYR A 184 -18.97 -23.05 7.13
CA TYR A 184 -18.14 -22.75 8.29
C TYR A 184 -18.11 -21.24 8.55
N PRO A 185 -18.03 -20.80 9.82
CA PRO A 185 -17.89 -19.39 10.14
C PRO A 185 -16.52 -18.84 9.67
N VAL A 186 -16.52 -17.61 9.22
CA VAL A 186 -15.32 -16.81 8.95
C VAL A 186 -15.19 -15.82 10.10
N LYS A 187 -14.02 -15.77 10.77
CA LYS A 187 -13.86 -14.91 11.95
C LYS A 187 -14.00 -13.43 11.60
N LYS A 188 -13.38 -13.02 10.50
CA LYS A 188 -13.37 -11.65 9.98
C LYS A 188 -12.85 -11.66 8.55
N VAL A 189 -13.37 -10.78 7.69
CA VAL A 189 -12.74 -10.41 6.43
C VAL A 189 -12.08 -9.02 6.57
N PRO A 190 -10.90 -8.75 5.99
CA PRO A 190 -10.21 -9.57 4.99
C PRO A 190 -9.70 -10.92 5.50
N SER A 191 -9.86 -11.98 4.69
CA SER A 191 -9.38 -13.33 4.99
C SER A 191 -9.02 -14.09 3.70
N THR A 192 -8.33 -15.22 3.89
CA THR A 192 -8.09 -16.21 2.84
C THR A 192 -8.67 -17.56 3.26
N VAL A 193 -9.02 -18.37 2.28
CA VAL A 193 -9.56 -19.73 2.49
C VAL A 193 -8.63 -20.59 3.36
N HIS A 194 -7.31 -20.50 3.16
CA HIS A 194 -6.35 -21.27 3.97
C HIS A 194 -6.48 -20.90 5.46
N GLN A 195 -6.52 -19.61 5.77
CA GLN A 195 -6.68 -19.13 7.14
C GLN A 195 -8.02 -19.55 7.74
N ASP A 196 -9.10 -19.45 6.95
CA ASP A 196 -10.44 -19.83 7.40
C ASP A 196 -10.55 -21.35 7.65
N LEU A 197 -9.86 -22.18 6.86
CA LEU A 197 -9.76 -23.63 7.10
C LEU A 197 -8.95 -23.95 8.37
N ILE A 198 -7.82 -23.28 8.59
CA ILE A 198 -7.00 -23.43 9.81
C ILE A 198 -7.82 -23.06 11.04
N ASP A 199 -8.53 -21.92 10.98
CA ASP A 199 -9.38 -21.41 12.06
C ASP A 199 -10.52 -22.37 12.43
N ASN A 200 -11.01 -23.13 11.45
CA ASN A 200 -12.04 -24.15 11.60
C ASN A 200 -11.47 -25.57 11.79
N LYS A 201 -10.15 -25.71 11.98
CA LYS A 201 -9.44 -27.00 12.19
C LYS A 201 -9.68 -28.00 11.05
N LYS A 202 -9.72 -27.50 9.82
CA LYS A 202 -9.86 -28.27 8.57
C LYS A 202 -8.58 -28.37 7.77
N LEU A 203 -7.57 -27.58 8.13
CA LEU A 203 -6.24 -27.58 7.56
C LEU A 203 -5.23 -27.43 8.71
N ASP A 204 -4.21 -28.29 8.73
CA ASP A 204 -3.07 -28.12 9.62
C ASP A 204 -2.20 -26.95 9.13
N ASP A 205 -1.40 -26.35 10.01
CA ASP A 205 -0.53 -25.22 9.64
C ASP A 205 0.42 -25.61 8.48
N PRO A 206 0.30 -24.99 7.29
CA PRO A 206 1.14 -25.32 6.14
C PRO A 206 2.62 -24.98 6.33
N PHE A 207 2.98 -24.16 7.33
CA PHE A 207 4.37 -23.79 7.62
C PHE A 207 5.12 -24.85 8.45
N VAL A 208 4.47 -25.96 8.81
CA VAL A 208 5.07 -27.01 9.64
C VAL A 208 5.38 -28.26 8.83
N GLY A 209 6.61 -28.75 8.94
CA GLY A 209 7.04 -30.03 8.36
C GLY A 209 6.81 -30.10 6.85
N PHE A 210 5.99 -31.05 6.41
CA PHE A 210 5.62 -31.22 5.01
C PHE A 210 4.17 -30.80 4.73
N ASN A 211 3.57 -29.98 5.60
CA ASN A 211 2.16 -29.64 5.52
C ASN A 211 1.81 -28.75 4.32
N GLU A 212 2.78 -28.06 3.71
CA GLU A 212 2.64 -27.39 2.41
C GLU A 212 1.98 -28.33 1.37
N ILE A 213 2.50 -29.56 1.23
CA ILE A 213 1.98 -30.56 0.28
C ILE A 213 0.53 -30.94 0.62
N LYS A 214 0.22 -31.01 1.91
CA LYS A 214 -1.15 -31.33 2.39
C LYS A 214 -2.13 -30.18 2.18
N ALA A 215 -1.65 -28.96 1.90
CA ALA A 215 -2.47 -27.79 1.64
C ALA A 215 -2.78 -27.57 0.15
N GLU A 216 -2.05 -28.22 -0.77
CA GLU A 216 -2.20 -28.00 -2.23
C GLU A 216 -3.63 -28.13 -2.76
N TRP A 217 -4.42 -29.06 -2.20
CA TRP A 217 -5.80 -29.31 -2.64
C TRP A 217 -6.69 -28.06 -2.54
N VAL A 218 -6.38 -27.14 -1.62
CA VAL A 218 -7.18 -25.93 -1.39
C VAL A 218 -7.21 -25.05 -2.64
N GLY A 219 -6.07 -24.90 -3.32
CA GLY A 219 -5.93 -24.12 -4.56
C GLY A 219 -6.55 -24.77 -5.80
N LEU A 220 -7.00 -26.03 -5.68
CA LEU A 220 -7.63 -26.80 -6.76
C LEU A 220 -9.15 -26.86 -6.63
N LYS A 221 -9.73 -26.14 -5.65
CA LYS A 221 -11.17 -26.11 -5.37
C LYS A 221 -11.75 -24.71 -5.52
N SER A 222 -13.05 -24.65 -5.83
CA SER A 222 -13.83 -23.42 -5.75
C SER A 222 -14.35 -23.20 -4.34
N TRP A 223 -14.46 -21.94 -3.92
CA TRP A 223 -14.87 -21.55 -2.58
C TRP A 223 -15.95 -20.47 -2.63
N THR A 224 -17.01 -20.61 -1.83
CA THR A 224 -18.08 -19.60 -1.75
C THR A 224 -18.09 -18.97 -0.37
N TYR A 225 -18.00 -17.64 -0.32
CA TYR A 225 -18.26 -16.81 0.85
C TYR A 225 -19.70 -16.29 0.81
N ARG A 226 -20.32 -16.15 1.98
CA ARG A 226 -21.66 -15.58 2.12
C ARG A 226 -21.80 -14.75 3.38
N THR A 227 -22.45 -13.60 3.26
CA THR A 227 -22.94 -12.79 4.39
C THR A 227 -24.35 -12.28 4.13
N ARG A 228 -25.00 -11.80 5.19
CA ARG A 228 -26.29 -11.10 5.11
C ARG A 228 -26.02 -9.61 5.04
N LEU A 229 -26.57 -8.97 4.01
CA LEU A 229 -26.58 -7.53 3.85
C LEU A 229 -27.89 -6.98 4.39
N VAL A 230 -27.83 -6.27 5.52
CA VAL A 230 -29.00 -5.56 6.06
C VAL A 230 -29.24 -4.32 5.21
N SER A 231 -30.41 -4.20 4.59
CA SER A 231 -30.75 -3.09 3.69
C SER A 231 -30.84 -1.78 4.47
N PRO A 232 -29.89 -0.85 4.28
CA PRO A 232 -30.00 0.48 4.87
C PRO A 232 -31.03 1.30 4.08
N SER A 233 -31.61 2.32 4.72
CA SER A 233 -32.43 3.29 4.01
C SER A 233 -31.56 4.07 3.05
N VAL A 234 -31.80 3.97 1.74
CA VAL A 234 -31.12 4.78 0.72
C VAL A 234 -31.95 6.03 0.42
N PRO A 235 -31.52 7.24 0.81
CA PRO A 235 -32.26 8.46 0.55
C PRO A 235 -32.38 8.72 -0.96
N ARG A 236 -33.48 9.37 -1.38
CA ARG A 236 -33.69 9.72 -2.78
C ARG A 236 -32.57 10.65 -3.26
N GLY A 237 -31.95 10.31 -4.40
CA GLY A 237 -30.81 11.08 -4.95
C GLY A 237 -29.43 10.65 -4.42
N SER A 238 -29.38 9.69 -3.50
CA SER A 238 -28.14 9.04 -3.07
C SER A 238 -27.87 7.77 -3.85
N LYS A 239 -26.61 7.32 -3.83
CA LYS A 239 -26.17 6.03 -4.33
C LYS A 239 -25.86 5.09 -3.19
N ALA A 240 -26.02 3.80 -3.43
CA ALA A 240 -25.48 2.74 -2.60
C ALA A 240 -24.53 1.87 -3.41
N VAL A 241 -23.28 1.75 -2.95
CA VAL A 241 -22.18 1.14 -3.69
C VAL A 241 -21.50 0.08 -2.84
N LEU A 242 -21.41 -1.15 -3.34
CA LEU A 242 -20.52 -2.15 -2.76
C LEU A 242 -19.09 -1.89 -3.25
N ALA A 243 -18.19 -1.58 -2.31
CA ALA A 243 -16.78 -1.37 -2.58
C ALA A 243 -15.97 -2.59 -2.11
N PHE A 244 -15.22 -3.18 -3.04
CA PHE A 244 -14.30 -4.29 -2.82
C PHE A 244 -12.89 -3.77 -3.11
N ASP A 245 -12.03 -3.68 -2.10
CA ASP A 245 -10.67 -3.16 -2.31
C ASP A 245 -9.73 -4.22 -2.91
N GLY A 246 -10.14 -5.49 -2.94
CA GLY A 246 -9.38 -6.59 -3.55
C GLY A 246 -10.03 -7.96 -3.34
N LEU A 247 -10.14 -8.72 -4.44
CA LEU A 247 -10.69 -10.08 -4.49
C LEU A 247 -9.64 -10.99 -5.11
N ASP A 248 -9.30 -12.10 -4.45
CA ASP A 248 -8.27 -13.03 -4.92
C ASP A 248 -8.90 -14.34 -5.43
N THR A 249 -9.03 -14.60 -6.74
CA THR A 249 -8.84 -13.66 -7.86
C THR A 249 -10.06 -13.71 -8.78
N PHE A 250 -10.33 -14.87 -9.38
CA PHE A 250 -11.52 -15.09 -10.21
C PHE A 250 -12.76 -15.16 -9.34
N ALA A 251 -13.47 -14.05 -9.19
CA ALA A 251 -14.56 -13.89 -8.23
C ALA A 251 -15.88 -13.51 -8.91
N HIS A 252 -16.93 -14.26 -8.58
CA HIS A 252 -18.32 -14.01 -8.99
C HIS A 252 -19.11 -13.49 -7.81
N VAL A 253 -19.37 -12.18 -7.77
CA VAL A 253 -20.15 -11.55 -6.71
C VAL A 253 -21.63 -11.58 -7.08
N LYS A 254 -22.45 -12.19 -6.22
CA LYS A 254 -23.89 -12.36 -6.40
C LYS A 254 -24.65 -11.67 -5.28
N LEU A 255 -25.67 -10.88 -5.63
CA LEU A 255 -26.64 -10.31 -4.70
C LEU A 255 -28.01 -10.94 -4.96
N ASP A 256 -28.55 -11.63 -3.96
CA ASP A 256 -29.77 -12.44 -4.06
C ASP A 256 -29.77 -13.41 -5.26
N GLY A 257 -28.61 -14.03 -5.50
CA GLY A 257 -28.40 -14.99 -6.58
C GLY A 257 -28.15 -14.38 -7.96
N ARG A 258 -28.23 -13.05 -8.13
CA ARG A 258 -27.87 -12.36 -9.37
C ARG A 258 -26.42 -11.88 -9.34
N THR A 259 -25.61 -12.28 -10.32
CA THR A 259 -24.24 -11.77 -10.50
C THR A 259 -24.26 -10.26 -10.77
N ILE A 260 -23.52 -9.51 -9.95
CA ILE A 260 -23.36 -8.05 -10.04
C ILE A 260 -21.93 -7.64 -10.41
N LEU A 261 -20.95 -8.53 -10.22
CA LEU A 261 -19.55 -8.32 -10.59
C LEU A 261 -18.87 -9.66 -10.89
N GLU A 262 -18.06 -9.66 -11.94
CA GLU A 262 -17.05 -10.68 -12.23
C GLU A 262 -15.68 -9.99 -12.15
N SER A 263 -14.77 -10.55 -11.36
CA SER A 263 -13.40 -10.04 -11.18
C SER A 263 -12.40 -11.11 -11.59
N ASP A 264 -11.29 -10.71 -12.23
CA ASP A 264 -10.22 -11.58 -12.73
C ASP A 264 -8.82 -11.10 -12.32
N ASN A 265 -8.73 -10.09 -11.47
CA ASN A 265 -7.48 -9.41 -11.12
C ASN A 265 -7.41 -9.11 -9.61
N MET A 266 -6.44 -9.74 -8.94
CA MET A 266 -6.21 -9.61 -7.50
C MET A 266 -5.97 -8.15 -7.07
N PHE A 267 -5.36 -7.36 -7.95
CA PHE A 267 -4.82 -6.03 -7.68
C PHE A 267 -5.78 -4.90 -8.04
N LEU A 268 -6.98 -5.22 -8.54
CA LEU A 268 -7.95 -4.24 -9.01
C LEU A 268 -9.07 -4.05 -7.97
N PRO A 269 -9.26 -2.83 -7.42
CA PRO A 269 -10.43 -2.53 -6.61
C PRO A 269 -11.68 -2.36 -7.48
N HIS A 270 -12.83 -2.77 -6.97
CA HIS A 270 -14.12 -2.68 -7.64
C HIS A 270 -15.13 -1.87 -6.82
N ARG A 271 -15.98 -1.12 -7.53
CA ARG A 271 -17.11 -0.38 -6.95
C ARG A 271 -18.35 -0.63 -7.78
N VAL A 272 -19.37 -1.24 -7.17
CA VAL A 272 -20.57 -1.70 -7.86
C VAL A 272 -21.78 -0.95 -7.32
N ASP A 273 -22.44 -0.17 -8.18
CA ASP A 273 -23.67 0.53 -7.83
C ASP A 273 -24.82 -0.48 -7.68
N VAL A 274 -25.31 -0.62 -6.45
CA VAL A 274 -26.39 -1.54 -6.08
C VAL A 274 -27.67 -0.79 -5.67
N THR A 275 -27.75 0.51 -5.97
CA THR A 275 -28.83 1.39 -5.54
C THR A 275 -30.22 0.83 -5.87
N GLU A 276 -30.42 0.33 -7.08
CA GLU A 276 -31.71 -0.23 -7.51
C GLU A 276 -32.03 -1.59 -6.88
N PHE A 277 -31.01 -2.34 -6.44
CA PHE A 277 -31.18 -3.67 -5.85
C PHE A 277 -31.60 -3.60 -4.39
N ILE A 278 -31.08 -2.64 -3.64
CA ILE A 278 -31.26 -2.58 -2.19
C ILE A 278 -32.40 -1.65 -1.73
N GLN A 279 -33.23 -1.17 -2.66
CA GLN A 279 -34.40 -0.32 -2.36
C GLN A 279 -35.56 -1.05 -1.65
N SER A 280 -35.48 -2.38 -1.51
CA SER A 280 -36.47 -3.18 -0.79
C SER A 280 -36.18 -3.27 0.72
N THR A 281 -37.21 -3.34 1.57
CA THR A 281 -37.08 -3.42 3.04
C THR A 281 -36.74 -4.82 3.58
N SER A 282 -36.35 -5.76 2.70
CA SER A 282 -35.94 -7.11 3.08
C SER A 282 -34.42 -7.25 3.15
N ASP A 283 -33.94 -8.17 3.98
CA ASP A 283 -32.53 -8.54 4.00
C ASP A 283 -32.07 -9.15 2.67
N HIS A 284 -30.85 -8.85 2.26
CA HIS A 284 -30.23 -9.40 1.07
C HIS A 284 -29.13 -10.41 1.41
N SER A 285 -28.92 -11.38 0.53
CA SER A 285 -27.81 -12.33 0.60
C SER A 285 -26.71 -11.90 -0.36
N LEU A 286 -25.51 -11.62 0.17
CA LEU A 286 -24.32 -11.35 -0.62
C LEU A 286 -23.45 -12.61 -0.63
N GLU A 287 -23.21 -13.16 -1.82
CA GLU A 287 -22.36 -14.34 -2.03
C GLU A 287 -21.20 -13.97 -2.96
N ILE A 288 -20.02 -14.54 -2.70
CA ILE A 288 -18.83 -14.38 -3.55
C ILE A 288 -18.26 -15.77 -3.79
N GLU A 289 -18.28 -16.22 -5.03
CA GLU A 289 -17.71 -17.49 -5.43
C GLU A 289 -16.36 -17.27 -6.10
N PHE A 290 -15.33 -17.92 -5.58
CA PHE A 290 -13.97 -17.90 -6.10
C PHE A 290 -13.68 -19.18 -6.86
N GLU A 291 -13.28 -19.06 -8.12
CA GLU A 291 -12.79 -20.18 -8.93
C GLU A 291 -11.31 -20.51 -8.61
N PRO A 292 -10.88 -21.78 -8.80
CA PRO A 292 -9.50 -22.18 -8.58
C PRO A 292 -8.56 -21.52 -9.59
N ALA A 293 -7.90 -20.44 -9.18
CA ALA A 293 -7.03 -19.64 -10.04
C ALA A 293 -5.93 -20.48 -10.73
N PHE A 294 -5.44 -21.53 -10.08
CA PHE A 294 -4.45 -22.43 -10.65
C PHE A 294 -4.96 -23.15 -11.90
N LEU A 295 -6.19 -23.68 -11.86
CA LEU A 295 -6.80 -24.37 -13.00
C LEU A 295 -7.22 -23.38 -14.09
N LYS A 296 -7.77 -22.22 -13.69
CA LYS A 296 -8.18 -21.19 -14.64
C LYS A 296 -7.00 -20.59 -15.41
N ALA A 297 -5.86 -20.41 -14.74
CA ALA A 297 -4.63 -19.95 -15.38
C ALA A 297 -4.17 -20.91 -16.49
N ARG A 298 -4.25 -22.23 -16.26
CA ARG A 298 -3.92 -23.24 -17.28
C ARG A 298 -4.90 -23.22 -18.44
N GLU A 299 -6.20 -23.07 -18.16
CA GLU A 299 -7.23 -22.93 -19.18
C GLU A 299 -6.96 -21.72 -20.10
N ILE A 300 -6.67 -20.54 -19.52
CA ILE A 300 -6.37 -19.33 -20.29
C ILE A 300 -5.08 -19.51 -21.10
N LYS A 301 -4.03 -20.08 -20.50
CA LYS A 301 -2.79 -20.40 -21.20
C LYS A 301 -3.05 -21.29 -22.43
N ASP A 302 -3.85 -22.34 -22.29
CA ASP A 302 -4.16 -23.28 -23.37
C ASP A 302 -5.01 -22.65 -24.50
N GLN A 303 -5.71 -21.55 -24.22
CA GLN A 303 -6.45 -20.76 -25.23
C GLN A 303 -5.53 -19.89 -26.10
N HIS A 304 -4.27 -19.68 -25.68
CA HIS A 304 -3.30 -18.82 -26.35
C HIS A 304 -2.03 -19.59 -26.80
N PRO A 305 -2.14 -20.63 -27.63
CA PRO A 305 -1.00 -21.44 -28.06
C PRO A 305 0.03 -20.67 -28.93
N GLU A 306 -0.34 -19.48 -29.43
CA GLU A 306 0.55 -18.58 -30.16
C GLU A 306 1.62 -17.93 -29.28
N HIS A 307 1.39 -17.82 -27.97
CA HIS A 307 2.29 -17.16 -27.03
C HIS A 307 3.30 -18.13 -26.41
N LYS A 308 4.55 -17.69 -26.23
CA LYS A 308 5.60 -18.47 -25.56
C LYS A 308 5.60 -18.21 -24.06
N PHE A 309 4.83 -19.02 -23.31
CA PHE A 309 4.77 -18.98 -21.84
C PHE A 309 6.06 -19.54 -21.20
N ILE A 310 7.06 -18.68 -21.03
CA ILE A 310 8.36 -18.99 -20.44
C ILE A 310 8.52 -18.15 -19.17
N CYS A 311 8.93 -18.79 -18.08
CA CYS A 311 9.22 -18.12 -16.82
C CYS A 311 10.34 -18.83 -16.05
N PHE A 312 10.91 -18.12 -15.08
CA PHE A 312 11.60 -18.74 -13.96
C PHE A 312 10.60 -18.96 -12.83
N ASN A 313 10.75 -20.07 -12.10
CA ASN A 313 9.95 -20.46 -10.94
C ASN A 313 8.43 -20.65 -11.20
N GLY A 314 7.85 -21.63 -10.50
CA GLY A 314 6.42 -21.95 -10.54
C GLY A 314 5.91 -22.50 -11.89
N ASP A 315 4.58 -22.62 -11.99
CA ASP A 315 3.91 -23.05 -13.23
C ASP A 315 3.81 -21.88 -14.23
N SER A 316 4.17 -22.10 -15.50
CA SER A 316 4.15 -21.04 -16.52
C SER A 316 2.76 -20.47 -16.84
N ALA A 317 1.69 -21.15 -16.42
CA ALA A 317 0.34 -20.60 -16.48
C ALA A 317 0.17 -19.33 -15.62
N ARG A 318 1.01 -19.09 -14.61
CA ARG A 318 0.95 -17.89 -13.75
C ARG A 318 1.01 -16.57 -14.53
N LEU A 319 1.66 -16.58 -15.71
CA LEU A 319 1.81 -15.41 -16.57
C LEU A 319 0.49 -14.99 -17.24
N ALA A 320 -0.48 -15.90 -17.34
CA ALA A 320 -1.77 -15.64 -17.98
C ALA A 320 -2.77 -14.89 -17.08
N VAL A 321 -2.43 -14.67 -15.81
CA VAL A 321 -3.38 -14.18 -14.79
C VAL A 321 -2.76 -13.08 -13.93
N ARG A 322 -3.59 -12.13 -13.48
CA ARG A 322 -3.17 -11.02 -12.62
C ARG A 322 -3.43 -11.35 -11.15
N LYS A 323 -2.45 -12.02 -10.54
CA LYS A 323 -2.43 -12.45 -9.14
C LYS A 323 -0.99 -12.47 -8.63
N ALA A 324 -0.78 -12.38 -7.31
CA ALA A 324 0.55 -12.41 -6.71
C ALA A 324 1.33 -13.67 -7.15
N GLN A 325 2.45 -13.46 -7.83
CA GLN A 325 3.17 -14.53 -8.55
C GLN A 325 3.81 -15.53 -7.60
N TYR A 326 4.23 -15.09 -6.40
CA TYR A 326 4.81 -15.97 -5.39
C TYR A 326 3.84 -17.05 -4.86
N HIS A 327 2.52 -16.91 -5.04
CA HIS A 327 1.54 -17.95 -4.66
C HIS A 327 1.75 -19.27 -5.42
N TRP A 328 2.41 -19.25 -6.57
CA TRP A 328 2.76 -20.44 -7.36
C TRP A 328 3.99 -21.19 -6.85
N GLY A 329 4.55 -20.78 -5.71
CA GLY A 329 5.86 -21.21 -5.24
C GLY A 329 6.97 -20.37 -5.86
N TRP A 330 7.99 -20.10 -5.04
CA TRP A 330 9.18 -19.36 -5.45
C TRP A 330 10.42 -19.99 -4.83
N ASP A 331 11.62 -19.59 -5.26
CA ASP A 331 12.89 -20.13 -4.74
C ASP A 331 13.20 -19.77 -3.27
N TRP A 332 12.30 -19.04 -2.60
CA TRP A 332 12.30 -18.77 -1.15
C TRP A 332 10.93 -19.01 -0.50
N GLY A 333 9.88 -19.39 -1.25
CA GLY A 333 8.49 -19.34 -0.81
C GLY A 333 7.68 -20.60 -1.16
N PRO A 334 6.65 -20.95 -0.37
CA PRO A 334 5.89 -22.17 -0.58
C PRO A 334 4.86 -22.00 -1.72
N LEU A 335 4.39 -23.12 -2.28
CA LEU A 335 3.25 -23.14 -3.19
C LEU A 335 1.94 -23.14 -2.38
N LEU A 336 1.44 -21.95 -2.07
CA LEU A 336 0.17 -21.75 -1.37
C LEU A 336 -0.77 -20.86 -2.19
N MET A 337 -1.59 -21.52 -3.01
CA MET A 337 -2.55 -20.89 -3.91
C MET A 337 -3.78 -20.37 -3.15
N CYS A 338 -3.63 -19.22 -2.48
CA CYS A 338 -4.71 -18.57 -1.75
C CYS A 338 -5.88 -18.12 -2.64
N ALA A 339 -7.05 -17.98 -2.03
CA ALA A 339 -8.24 -17.34 -2.59
C ALA A 339 -9.03 -16.68 -1.46
N GLY A 340 -9.81 -15.65 -1.76
CA GLY A 340 -10.69 -15.00 -0.78
C GLY A 340 -10.81 -13.48 -0.91
N ILE A 341 -11.49 -12.88 0.06
CA ILE A 341 -11.69 -11.44 0.18
C ILE A 341 -10.45 -10.87 0.88
N TRP A 342 -9.36 -10.68 0.13
CA TRP A 342 -8.03 -10.38 0.71
C TRP A 342 -7.84 -8.92 1.12
N LYS A 343 -8.76 -8.02 0.73
CA LYS A 343 -8.82 -6.61 1.16
C LYS A 343 -10.25 -6.22 1.57
N PRO A 344 -10.45 -5.06 2.25
CA PRO A 344 -11.73 -4.71 2.85
C PRO A 344 -12.91 -4.67 1.86
N VAL A 345 -14.10 -4.99 2.39
CA VAL A 345 -15.39 -4.89 1.71
C VAL A 345 -16.35 -4.04 2.55
N ARG A 346 -17.09 -3.13 1.90
CA ARG A 346 -18.02 -2.21 2.56
C ARG A 346 -19.17 -1.82 1.65
N LEU A 347 -20.31 -1.44 2.25
CA LEU A 347 -21.40 -0.76 1.54
C LEU A 347 -21.31 0.74 1.85
N GLU A 348 -21.21 1.55 0.81
CA GLU A 348 -21.12 3.01 0.91
C GLU A 348 -22.42 3.65 0.41
N ILE A 349 -22.99 4.56 1.19
CA ILE A 349 -24.19 5.31 0.82
C ILE A 349 -23.84 6.79 0.81
N TYR A 350 -24.02 7.47 -0.31
CA TYR A 350 -23.64 8.88 -0.42
C TYR A 350 -24.43 9.61 -1.49
N SER A 351 -24.62 10.92 -1.30
CA SER A 351 -25.02 11.80 -2.41
C SER A 351 -23.82 12.23 -3.26
N ILE A 352 -22.67 12.50 -2.63
CA ILE A 352 -21.44 12.94 -3.30
C ILE A 352 -20.22 12.23 -2.69
N ARG A 353 -19.26 11.81 -3.51
CA ARG A 353 -18.00 11.21 -3.05
C ARG A 353 -16.79 11.80 -3.79
N ILE A 354 -15.75 12.19 -3.06
CA ILE A 354 -14.40 12.36 -3.59
C ILE A 354 -13.85 10.98 -3.98
N ALA A 355 -13.71 10.73 -5.28
CA ALA A 355 -13.17 9.47 -5.80
C ALA A 355 -11.65 9.45 -5.79
N ASP A 356 -11.01 10.61 -5.94
CA ASP A 356 -9.56 10.74 -5.99
C ASP A 356 -9.11 12.15 -5.57
N LEU A 357 -7.93 12.23 -4.95
CA LEU A 357 -7.24 13.47 -4.60
C LEU A 357 -5.79 13.39 -5.08
N ARG A 358 -5.48 14.12 -6.15
CA ARG A 358 -4.15 14.26 -6.74
C ARG A 358 -3.46 15.52 -6.25
N THR A 359 -2.16 15.43 -5.96
CA THR A 359 -1.32 16.57 -5.56
C THR A 359 -0.07 16.64 -6.43
N ASP A 360 -0.08 17.53 -7.43
CA ASP A 360 1.10 17.83 -8.23
C ASP A 360 1.94 18.88 -7.50
N ILE A 361 3.20 18.56 -7.18
CA ILE A 361 4.07 19.40 -6.35
C ILE A 361 5.22 19.95 -7.19
N THR A 362 5.48 21.24 -7.08
CA THR A 362 6.66 21.91 -7.66
C THR A 362 7.36 22.71 -6.58
N ILE A 363 8.68 22.60 -6.51
CA ILE A 363 9.53 23.34 -5.57
C ILE A 363 10.44 24.27 -6.39
N SER A 364 10.59 25.52 -5.96
CA SER A 364 11.53 26.47 -6.58
C SER A 364 12.98 26.06 -6.36
N ASP A 365 13.87 26.42 -7.28
CA ASP A 365 15.30 26.05 -7.22
C ASP A 365 16.03 26.56 -5.96
N ASP A 366 15.53 27.64 -5.33
CA ASP A 366 16.05 28.15 -4.05
C ASP A 366 15.41 27.50 -2.81
N HIS A 367 14.51 26.54 -3.02
CA HIS A 367 13.70 25.85 -2.02
C HIS A 367 12.83 26.77 -1.14
N LYS A 368 12.55 28.00 -1.57
CA LYS A 368 11.77 28.99 -0.81
C LYS A 368 10.27 28.95 -1.06
N LEU A 369 9.82 28.26 -2.10
CA LEU A 369 8.40 28.15 -2.44
C LEU A 369 8.07 26.73 -2.91
N ALA A 370 7.05 26.13 -2.30
CA ALA A 370 6.36 24.97 -2.84
C ALA A 370 4.99 25.37 -3.37
N THR A 371 4.67 24.96 -4.60
CA THR A 371 3.33 25.07 -5.19
C THR A 371 2.73 23.68 -5.28
N ILE A 372 1.58 23.48 -4.63
CA ILE A 372 0.79 22.26 -4.70
C ILE A 372 -0.45 22.56 -5.55
N GLN A 373 -0.57 21.91 -6.70
CA GLN A 373 -1.81 21.86 -7.46
C GLN A 373 -2.61 20.64 -7.00
N ALA A 374 -3.58 20.86 -6.12
CA ALA A 374 -4.45 19.81 -5.62
C ALA A 374 -5.68 19.70 -6.52
N SER A 375 -5.95 18.51 -7.06
CA SER A 375 -7.10 18.23 -7.92
C SER A 375 -7.91 17.08 -7.34
N ALA A 376 -9.22 17.26 -7.23
CA ALA A 376 -10.14 16.24 -6.73
C ALA A 376 -11.09 15.77 -7.85
N GLU A 377 -11.22 14.45 -8.02
CA GLU A 377 -12.29 13.84 -8.81
C GLU A 377 -13.48 13.56 -7.89
N ILE A 378 -14.68 13.99 -8.29
CA ILE A 378 -15.88 14.01 -7.45
C ILE A 378 -17.04 13.37 -8.22
N GLU A 379 -17.61 12.30 -7.66
CA GLU A 379 -18.82 11.64 -8.11
C GLU A 379 -20.07 12.32 -7.51
N GLY A 380 -21.13 12.49 -8.31
CA GLY A 380 -22.39 13.12 -7.88
C GLY A 380 -22.40 14.66 -7.96
N LEU A 381 -21.28 15.29 -8.33
CA LEU A 381 -21.17 16.75 -8.39
C LEU A 381 -22.02 17.38 -9.50
N GLU A 382 -22.09 16.72 -10.66
CA GLU A 382 -22.81 17.21 -11.84
C GLU A 382 -24.31 17.42 -11.58
N ASP A 383 -24.90 16.54 -10.77
CA ASP A 383 -26.33 16.55 -10.42
C ASP A 383 -26.68 17.59 -9.34
N GLN A 384 -25.67 18.15 -8.67
CA GLN A 384 -25.81 18.94 -7.43
C GLN A 384 -25.07 20.29 -7.48
N HIS A 385 -24.68 20.72 -8.69
CA HIS A 385 -23.99 21.98 -8.90
C HIS A 385 -24.80 23.17 -8.35
N GLY A 386 -24.16 23.98 -7.50
CA GLY A 386 -24.75 25.18 -6.88
C GLY A 386 -25.22 25.01 -5.43
N HIS A 387 -25.29 23.77 -4.93
CA HIS A 387 -25.72 23.48 -3.56
C HIS A 387 -24.58 23.10 -2.61
N VAL A 388 -23.35 23.05 -3.13
CA VAL A 388 -22.17 22.57 -2.39
C VAL A 388 -20.97 23.50 -2.53
N ARG A 389 -20.09 23.44 -1.55
CA ARG A 389 -18.82 24.15 -1.44
C ARG A 389 -17.69 23.12 -1.35
N VAL A 390 -16.59 23.37 -2.06
CA VAL A 390 -15.38 22.54 -2.01
C VAL A 390 -14.20 23.35 -1.50
N ASP A 391 -13.61 22.92 -0.40
CA ASP A 391 -12.45 23.57 0.22
C ASP A 391 -11.24 22.63 0.25
N PHE A 392 -10.12 23.17 -0.20
CA PHE A 392 -8.81 22.55 -0.03
C PHE A 392 -8.09 23.17 1.15
N ALA A 393 -7.37 22.37 1.93
CA ALA A 393 -6.54 22.83 3.04
C ALA A 393 -5.22 22.09 3.07
N VAL A 394 -4.17 22.80 3.52
CA VAL A 394 -2.85 22.23 3.81
C VAL A 394 -2.55 22.43 5.29
N SER A 395 -2.14 21.37 5.99
CA SER A 395 -1.66 21.42 7.36
C SER A 395 -0.32 20.72 7.52
N LEU A 396 0.43 21.10 8.55
CA LEU A 396 1.63 20.43 9.02
C LEU A 396 1.39 20.03 10.48
N GLY A 397 1.27 18.74 10.74
CA GLY A 397 0.66 18.25 11.99
C GLY A 397 -0.73 18.86 12.20
N ASP A 398 -0.99 19.32 13.42
CA ASP A 398 -2.26 19.99 13.78
C ASP A 398 -2.35 21.45 13.32
N THR A 399 -1.28 21.99 12.73
CA THR A 399 -1.23 23.40 12.34
C THR A 399 -1.71 23.58 10.91
N LYS A 400 -2.85 24.25 10.73
CA LYS A 400 -3.36 24.65 9.40
C LYS A 400 -2.47 25.76 8.82
N ILE A 401 -1.83 25.47 7.68
CA ILE A 401 -0.97 26.42 6.97
C ILE A 401 -1.81 27.37 6.12
N LEU A 402 -2.74 26.82 5.34
CA LEU A 402 -3.63 27.60 4.48
C LEU A 402 -4.88 26.80 4.09
N SER A 403 -5.89 27.50 3.58
CA SER A 403 -7.01 26.89 2.87
C SER A 403 -7.47 27.76 1.71
N ARG A 404 -8.07 27.12 0.71
CA ARG A 404 -8.61 27.77 -0.47
C ARG A 404 -9.88 27.08 -0.90
N GLN A 405 -10.95 27.86 -1.06
CA GLN A 405 -12.16 27.39 -1.72
C GLN A 405 -11.87 27.22 -3.22
N ALA A 406 -12.26 26.10 -3.80
CA ALA A 406 -12.08 25.86 -5.22
C ALA A 406 -13.22 26.49 -6.04
N SER A 407 -12.89 26.92 -7.25
CA SER A 407 -13.91 27.30 -8.23
C SER A 407 -14.54 26.02 -8.78
N LEU A 408 -15.85 25.85 -8.60
CA LEU A 408 -16.59 24.77 -9.23
C LEU A 408 -16.70 25.07 -10.73
N VAL A 409 -15.93 24.35 -11.54
CA VAL A 409 -16.02 24.38 -13.00
C VAL A 409 -16.90 23.21 -13.43
N SER A 410 -17.76 23.38 -14.43
CA SER A 410 -18.66 22.32 -14.90
C SER A 410 -17.90 21.03 -15.20
N GLY A 411 -18.15 19.98 -14.42
CA GLY A 411 -17.61 18.64 -14.62
C GLY A 411 -17.36 17.91 -13.29
N LYS A 412 -16.72 16.73 -13.37
CA LYS A 412 -16.41 15.87 -12.20
C LYS A 412 -15.10 16.23 -11.49
N ARG A 413 -14.42 17.30 -11.87
CA ARG A 413 -13.08 17.63 -11.35
C ARG A 413 -12.99 19.08 -10.91
N THR A 414 -12.36 19.30 -9.77
CA THR A 414 -12.06 20.64 -9.25
C THR A 414 -10.62 20.73 -8.78
N THR A 415 -10.02 21.91 -8.87
CA THR A 415 -8.60 22.13 -8.63
C THR A 415 -8.36 23.40 -7.82
N ALA A 416 -7.38 23.36 -6.93
CA ALA A 416 -6.88 24.52 -6.20
C ALA A 416 -5.34 24.57 -6.24
N HIS A 417 -4.79 25.79 -6.41
CA HIS A 417 -3.36 26.04 -6.27
C HIS A 417 -3.06 26.57 -4.87
N LEU A 418 -2.19 25.88 -4.16
CA LEU A 418 -1.85 26.08 -2.75
C LEU A 418 -0.35 26.41 -2.68
N LYS A 419 0.02 27.57 -2.14
CA LYS A 419 1.42 28.05 -2.11
C LYS A 419 1.94 28.04 -0.68
N VAL A 420 2.98 27.26 -0.41
CA VAL A 420 3.65 27.17 0.89
C VAL A 420 4.99 27.89 0.78
N SER A 421 5.13 29.02 1.46
CA SER A 421 6.38 29.77 1.58
C SER A 421 7.29 29.15 2.64
N ASP A 422 8.60 29.16 2.39
CA ASP A 422 9.62 28.54 3.24
C ASP A 422 9.24 27.10 3.67
N PRO A 423 8.97 26.20 2.70
CA PRO A 423 8.49 24.86 2.99
C PRO A 423 9.50 24.03 3.80
N GLN A 424 8.99 23.20 4.70
CA GLN A 424 9.81 22.19 5.37
C GLN A 424 9.87 20.95 4.47
N LEU A 425 11.05 20.66 3.92
CA LEU A 425 11.20 19.60 2.93
C LEU A 425 11.20 18.20 3.58
N TRP A 426 10.67 17.22 2.87
CA TRP A 426 10.87 15.82 3.21
C TRP A 426 12.25 15.37 2.71
N MET A 427 13.06 14.78 3.60
CA MET A 427 14.38 14.25 3.29
C MET A 427 14.46 12.73 3.57
N PRO A 428 15.23 11.96 2.78
CA PRO A 428 15.50 10.56 3.10
C PRO A 428 16.24 10.40 4.44
N ASN A 429 16.14 9.21 5.02
CA ASN A 429 16.76 8.85 6.30
C ASN A 429 18.26 9.21 6.32
N GLY A 430 18.69 9.98 7.31
CA GLY A 430 20.09 10.39 7.46
C GLY A 430 20.51 11.63 6.67
N TYR A 431 19.62 12.23 5.87
CA TYR A 431 19.86 13.47 5.11
C TYR A 431 19.01 14.65 5.59
N GLY A 432 18.11 14.45 6.56
CA GLY A 432 17.29 15.49 7.16
C GLY A 432 16.07 14.92 7.86
N GLN A 433 15.07 15.77 8.11
CA GLN A 433 13.80 15.39 8.72
C GLN A 433 12.76 14.98 7.65
N GLN A 434 11.82 14.13 8.03
CA GLN A 434 10.77 13.58 7.17
C GLN A 434 9.48 14.39 7.32
N HIS A 435 9.50 15.68 6.96
CA HIS A 435 8.32 16.54 7.15
C HIS A 435 7.16 16.11 6.24
N LEU A 436 6.01 15.79 6.85
CA LEU A 436 4.79 15.34 6.17
C LEU A 436 3.66 16.36 6.38
N TYR A 437 3.17 16.91 5.27
CA TYR A 437 1.98 17.76 5.25
C TYR A 437 0.74 16.91 4.99
N SER A 438 -0.42 17.37 5.44
CA SER A 438 -1.71 16.84 5.02
C SER A 438 -2.36 17.82 4.05
N VAL A 439 -2.70 17.34 2.86
CA VAL A 439 -3.58 18.04 1.92
C VAL A 439 -4.94 17.38 2.05
N SER A 440 -5.98 18.18 2.31
CA SER A 440 -7.35 17.67 2.40
C SER A 440 -8.29 18.44 1.50
N VAL A 441 -9.30 17.74 0.99
CA VAL A 441 -10.43 18.32 0.28
C VAL A 441 -11.71 17.98 1.05
N THR A 442 -12.53 18.98 1.30
CA THR A 442 -13.81 18.85 2.01
C THR A 442 -14.92 19.36 1.13
N ILE A 443 -15.95 18.54 0.93
CA ILE A 443 -17.19 18.94 0.26
C ILE A 443 -18.25 19.15 1.33
N SER A 444 -18.88 20.31 1.34
CA SER A 444 -19.94 20.67 2.27
C SER A 444 -21.13 21.28 1.55
N THR A 445 -22.31 21.28 2.17
CA THR A 445 -23.45 22.06 1.68
C THR A 445 -23.21 23.55 1.88
N THR A 446 -24.04 24.40 1.26
CA THR A 446 -24.04 25.85 1.55
C THR A 446 -24.36 26.19 3.00
N GLU A 447 -24.93 25.25 3.76
CA GLU A 447 -25.21 25.35 5.20
C GLU A 447 -24.10 24.71 6.06
N GLU A 448 -22.93 24.46 5.47
CA GLU A 448 -21.70 23.97 6.13
C GLU A 448 -21.78 22.51 6.64
N MET A 449 -22.77 21.71 6.20
CA MET A 449 -22.80 20.27 6.49
C MET A 449 -21.77 19.54 5.62
N VAL A 450 -20.82 18.84 6.22
CA VAL A 450 -19.82 18.05 5.48
C VAL A 450 -20.47 16.81 4.86
N LEU A 451 -20.35 16.68 3.54
CA LEU A 451 -20.84 15.54 2.77
C LEU A 451 -19.79 14.44 2.64
N HIS A 452 -18.57 14.84 2.29
CA HIS A 452 -17.43 13.93 2.24
C HIS A 452 -16.12 14.71 2.38
N ARG A 453 -15.11 14.07 2.98
CA ARG A 453 -13.77 14.64 3.18
C ARG A 453 -12.73 13.57 2.91
N GLU A 454 -11.72 13.93 2.13
CA GLU A 454 -10.55 13.09 1.86
C GLU A 454 -9.27 13.83 2.20
N SER A 455 -8.23 13.08 2.55
CA SER A 455 -6.91 13.65 2.80
C SER A 455 -5.78 12.73 2.32
N ARG A 456 -4.69 13.34 1.87
CA ARG A 456 -3.44 12.69 1.51
C ARG A 456 -2.29 13.30 2.30
N ARG A 457 -1.41 12.45 2.85
CA ARG A 457 -0.15 12.90 3.43
C ARG A 457 0.89 13.03 2.33
N ILE A 458 1.59 14.15 2.27
CA ILE A 458 2.58 14.42 1.23
C ILE A 458 3.87 14.90 1.86
N GLY A 459 4.99 14.57 1.22
CA GLY A 459 6.28 15.19 1.49
C GLY A 459 6.63 16.17 0.38
N LEU A 460 6.95 17.40 0.75
CA LEU A 460 7.43 18.39 -0.21
C LEU A 460 8.89 18.05 -0.54
N ARG A 461 9.14 17.47 -1.71
CA ARG A 461 10.49 17.18 -2.21
C ARG A 461 10.58 17.29 -3.72
N LYS A 462 11.79 17.48 -4.21
CA LYS A 462 12.22 17.23 -5.58
C LYS A 462 12.99 15.91 -5.59
N VAL A 463 12.67 15.00 -6.52
CA VAL A 463 13.40 13.74 -6.70
C VAL A 463 13.70 13.52 -8.17
N GLU A 464 14.92 13.09 -8.46
CA GLU A 464 15.42 12.83 -9.81
C GLU A 464 16.18 11.49 -9.83
N LEU A 465 15.93 10.65 -10.84
CA LEU A 465 16.81 9.55 -11.21
C LEU A 465 17.83 10.07 -12.23
N VAL A 466 19.10 10.20 -11.84
CA VAL A 466 20.16 10.77 -12.66
C VAL A 466 20.80 9.70 -13.55
N GLN A 467 20.63 9.86 -14.87
CA GLN A 467 21.14 8.95 -15.90
C GLN A 467 21.90 9.71 -17.00
N GLU A 468 23.09 10.19 -16.67
CA GLU A 468 23.93 11.01 -17.54
C GLU A 468 25.18 10.24 -18.00
N PRO A 469 25.66 10.45 -19.25
CA PRO A 469 26.93 9.89 -19.68
C PRO A 469 28.12 10.39 -18.83
N ASP A 470 29.00 9.48 -18.42
CA ASP A 470 30.19 9.74 -17.63
C ASP A 470 31.36 8.80 -17.99
N SER A 471 32.44 8.82 -17.20
CA SER A 471 33.62 7.97 -17.42
C SER A 471 33.38 6.48 -17.22
N HIS A 472 32.25 6.09 -16.63
CA HIS A 472 31.88 4.71 -16.33
C HIS A 472 30.68 4.22 -17.19
N GLY A 473 30.23 5.02 -18.17
CA GLY A 473 29.08 4.72 -19.02
C GLY A 473 27.96 5.74 -18.86
N LYS A 474 26.78 5.33 -18.37
CA LYS A 474 25.65 6.19 -18.02
C LYS A 474 25.28 6.00 -16.55
N SER A 475 25.28 7.09 -15.77
CA SER A 475 25.03 7.03 -14.33
C SER A 475 23.68 6.41 -13.97
N PHE A 476 23.55 5.94 -12.73
CA PHE A 476 22.26 5.54 -12.16
C PHE A 476 22.28 5.80 -10.65
N TYR A 477 21.73 6.93 -10.21
CA TYR A 477 21.59 7.27 -8.79
C TYR A 477 20.44 8.25 -8.57
N PHE A 478 20.02 8.43 -7.31
CA PHE A 478 18.93 9.35 -6.96
C PHE A 478 19.45 10.65 -6.37
N ARG A 479 18.86 11.76 -6.80
CA ARG A 479 19.06 13.10 -6.21
C ARG A 479 17.77 13.57 -5.58
N VAL A 480 17.81 13.92 -4.29
CA VAL A 480 16.67 14.42 -3.53
C VAL A 480 16.99 15.80 -2.96
N ASN A 481 16.22 16.82 -3.34
CA ASN A 481 16.44 18.22 -2.96
C ASN A 481 17.91 18.66 -3.13
N ASP A 482 18.46 18.39 -4.32
CA ASP A 482 19.85 18.67 -4.73
C ASP A 482 20.95 17.87 -4.01
N VAL A 483 20.58 16.81 -3.29
CA VAL A 483 21.53 15.90 -2.62
C VAL A 483 21.55 14.54 -3.31
N ASP A 484 22.71 14.14 -3.82
CA ASP A 484 22.94 12.78 -4.34
C ASP A 484 22.94 11.76 -3.18
N VAL A 485 22.22 10.65 -3.36
CA VAL A 485 22.06 9.61 -2.32
C VAL A 485 22.61 8.28 -2.82
N PHE A 486 23.60 7.74 -2.11
CA PHE A 486 23.98 6.33 -2.28
C PHE A 486 22.88 5.45 -1.67
N CYS A 487 22.22 4.66 -2.52
CA CYS A 487 21.07 3.85 -2.12
C CYS A 487 21.53 2.46 -1.64
N GLY A 488 22.06 2.40 -0.42
CA GLY A 488 22.27 1.13 0.29
C GLY A 488 20.97 0.65 0.93
N GLY A 489 20.54 -0.57 0.62
CA GLY A 489 19.20 -1.02 0.99
C GLY A 489 18.96 -2.52 0.75
N SER A 490 17.70 -2.94 0.68
CA SER A 490 17.31 -4.33 0.46
C SER A 490 16.16 -4.43 -0.55
N CYS A 491 15.92 -5.62 -1.08
CA CYS A 491 14.67 -6.00 -1.74
C CYS A 491 13.64 -6.49 -0.71
N TRP A 492 12.37 -6.23 -0.99
CA TRP A 492 11.20 -6.55 -0.19
C TRP A 492 10.32 -7.55 -0.93
N ILE A 493 9.99 -8.63 -0.23
CA ILE A 493 8.97 -9.60 -0.64
C ILE A 493 7.79 -9.54 0.35
N PRO A 494 6.63 -10.14 0.05
CA PRO A 494 5.55 -10.25 1.03
C PRO A 494 6.03 -10.86 2.35
N THR A 495 5.57 -10.33 3.49
CA THR A 495 6.04 -10.77 4.83
C THR A 495 5.28 -11.96 5.41
N ASP A 496 4.33 -12.50 4.65
CA ASP A 496 3.53 -13.66 5.01
C ASP A 496 2.92 -14.29 3.75
N SER A 497 2.80 -15.62 3.72
CA SER A 497 2.06 -16.31 2.66
C SER A 497 0.54 -16.11 2.81
N PHE A 498 0.09 -15.72 4.00
CA PHE A 498 -1.28 -15.30 4.27
C PHE A 498 -1.32 -13.79 4.51
N LEU A 499 -1.43 -13.02 3.43
CA LEU A 499 -1.31 -11.56 3.43
C LEU A 499 -2.25 -10.85 4.43
N THR A 500 -3.40 -11.46 4.77
CA THR A 500 -4.37 -10.92 5.72
C THR A 500 -3.93 -11.00 7.18
N ASN A 501 -2.81 -11.68 7.47
CA ASN A 501 -2.19 -11.75 8.81
C ASN A 501 -1.26 -10.57 9.11
N VAL A 502 -0.90 -9.76 8.11
CA VAL A 502 0.05 -8.67 8.28
C VAL A 502 -0.68 -7.41 8.75
N THR A 503 -0.44 -7.01 10.00
CA THR A 503 -1.03 -5.79 10.56
C THR A 503 -0.19 -4.55 10.24
N PRO A 504 -0.76 -3.33 10.35
CA PRO A 504 0.01 -2.09 10.21
C PRO A 504 1.23 -2.02 11.15
N GLU A 505 1.12 -2.57 12.35
CA GLU A 505 2.22 -2.64 13.32
C GLU A 505 3.32 -3.60 12.85
N LYS A 506 2.97 -4.73 12.23
CA LYS A 506 3.95 -5.67 11.64
C LYS A 506 4.69 -5.01 10.47
N TYR A 507 3.98 -4.30 9.58
CA TYR A 507 4.63 -3.50 8.53
C TYR A 507 5.60 -2.46 9.12
N ARG A 508 5.14 -1.71 10.12
CA ARG A 508 5.99 -0.71 10.77
C ARG A 508 7.23 -1.34 11.40
N ALA A 509 7.09 -2.45 12.12
CA ALA A 509 8.20 -3.15 12.75
C ALA A 509 9.26 -3.57 11.73
N TRP A 510 8.84 -4.04 10.55
CA TRP A 510 9.74 -4.36 9.46
C TRP A 510 10.52 -3.15 8.95
N ILE A 511 9.85 -2.02 8.68
CA ILE A 511 10.52 -0.81 8.17
C ILE A 511 11.41 -0.17 9.24
N GLU A 512 11.03 -0.25 10.52
CA GLU A 512 11.86 0.23 11.64
C GLU A 512 13.22 -0.48 11.71
N LEU A 513 13.33 -1.73 11.26
CA LEU A 513 14.62 -2.43 11.17
C LEU A 513 15.59 -1.75 10.20
N MET A 514 15.12 -1.04 9.19
CA MET A 514 15.97 -0.41 8.19
C MET A 514 16.74 0.81 8.73
N VAL A 515 16.17 1.51 9.70
CA VAL A 515 16.72 2.78 10.22
C VAL A 515 18.05 2.59 10.95
N PRO A 516 18.17 1.74 12.00
CA PRO A 516 19.45 1.50 12.66
C PRO A 516 20.43 0.72 11.78
N ALA A 517 19.95 0.01 10.75
CA ALA A 517 20.79 -0.60 9.72
C ALA A 517 21.32 0.40 8.68
N ASN A 518 21.03 1.70 8.84
CA ASN A 518 21.45 2.77 7.94
C ASN A 518 21.02 2.58 6.48
N GLN A 519 19.97 1.79 6.24
CA GLN A 519 19.43 1.60 4.90
C GLN A 519 18.64 2.85 4.46
N LYS A 520 18.61 3.08 3.14
CA LYS A 520 18.03 4.27 2.50
C LYS A 520 16.91 3.95 1.53
N MET A 521 16.90 2.74 0.98
CA MET A 521 15.97 2.32 -0.05
C MET A 521 15.50 0.88 0.17
N ILE A 522 14.23 0.63 -0.11
CA ILE A 522 13.61 -0.70 -0.17
C ILE A 522 12.99 -0.88 -1.55
N ARG A 523 13.23 -2.02 -2.20
CA ARG A 523 12.61 -2.36 -3.49
C ARG A 523 11.46 -3.34 -3.31
N VAL A 524 10.23 -2.92 -3.56
CA VAL A 524 9.05 -3.79 -3.59
C VAL A 524 9.10 -4.60 -4.88
N TRP A 525 9.49 -5.85 -4.75
CA TRP A 525 9.78 -6.75 -5.88
C TRP A 525 8.51 -7.22 -6.62
N GLY A 526 8.60 -7.30 -7.95
CA GLY A 526 7.45 -7.45 -8.86
C GLY A 526 6.69 -8.78 -8.85
N GLY A 527 7.17 -9.87 -8.24
CA GLY A 527 6.35 -11.08 -8.10
C GLY A 527 5.52 -11.15 -6.81
N GLY A 528 5.56 -10.09 -5.98
CA GLY A 528 4.80 -9.97 -4.75
C GLY A 528 3.43 -9.32 -4.94
N ILE A 529 3.16 -8.27 -4.17
CA ILE A 529 1.94 -7.45 -4.22
C ILE A 529 2.31 -5.96 -4.22
N TYR A 530 1.40 -5.10 -4.72
CA TYR A 530 1.41 -3.70 -4.30
C TYR A 530 1.02 -3.66 -2.83
N GLU A 531 1.92 -3.18 -1.98
CA GLU A 531 1.78 -3.33 -0.54
C GLU A 531 0.60 -2.54 0.05
N ASP A 532 0.27 -2.85 1.30
CA ASP A 532 -0.71 -2.09 2.08
C ASP A 532 -0.26 -0.63 2.28
N ASP A 533 -1.21 0.30 2.43
CA ASP A 533 -0.88 1.70 2.70
C ASP A 533 -0.04 1.86 3.98
N ALA A 534 -0.17 0.95 4.95
CA ALA A 534 0.66 0.92 6.16
C ALA A 534 2.17 0.80 5.87
N PHE A 535 2.57 0.05 4.83
CA PHE A 535 3.96 -0.06 4.40
C PHE A 535 4.51 1.29 3.93
N TYR A 536 3.83 1.92 2.96
CA TYR A 536 4.27 3.21 2.42
C TYR A 536 4.22 4.31 3.47
N ASN A 537 3.22 4.30 4.34
CA ASN A 537 3.12 5.21 5.48
C ASN A 537 4.32 5.09 6.43
N ALA A 538 4.77 3.87 6.74
CA ALA A 538 5.97 3.67 7.55
C ALA A 538 7.23 4.17 6.83
N CYS A 539 7.35 3.92 5.52
CA CYS A 539 8.46 4.41 4.69
C CYS A 539 8.50 5.95 4.62
N ASP A 540 7.35 6.61 4.46
CA ASP A 540 7.21 8.07 4.47
C ASP A 540 7.71 8.67 5.78
N GLU A 541 7.30 8.09 6.91
CA GLU A 541 7.63 8.58 8.25
C GLU A 541 9.09 8.33 8.64
N LEU A 542 9.67 7.23 8.16
CA LEU A 542 11.03 6.81 8.50
C LEU A 542 12.06 7.24 7.45
N GLY A 543 11.63 7.81 6.33
CA GLY A 543 12.51 8.35 5.29
C GLY A 543 13.16 7.26 4.43
N ILE A 544 12.50 6.11 4.29
CA ILE A 544 12.98 5.00 3.44
C ILE A 544 12.41 5.21 2.04
N MET A 545 13.28 5.37 1.04
CA MET A 545 12.83 5.49 -0.36
C MET A 545 12.34 4.13 -0.87
N VAL A 546 11.29 4.15 -1.69
CA VAL A 546 10.67 2.96 -2.27
C VAL A 546 10.91 2.95 -3.77
N TRP A 547 11.55 1.88 -4.21
CA TRP A 547 11.52 1.42 -5.59
C TRP A 547 10.32 0.48 -5.73
N GLN A 548 9.34 0.84 -6.56
CA GLN A 548 8.12 0.06 -6.72
C GLN A 548 8.10 -0.63 -8.09
N ASP A 549 8.22 -1.95 -8.12
CA ASP A 549 7.92 -2.69 -9.34
C ASP A 549 6.40 -2.70 -9.60
N PHE A 550 5.96 -2.77 -10.85
CA PHE A 550 4.65 -3.32 -11.19
C PHE A 550 4.68 -4.83 -10.97
N MET A 551 3.52 -5.45 -10.76
CA MET A 551 3.46 -6.85 -10.31
C MET A 551 3.69 -7.87 -11.45
N PHE A 552 4.88 -7.82 -12.04
CA PHE A 552 5.41 -8.73 -13.05
C PHE A 552 6.78 -9.22 -12.59
N GLY A 553 6.99 -10.53 -12.62
CA GLY A 553 8.29 -11.12 -12.31
C GLY A 553 8.62 -12.38 -13.09
N CYS A 554 9.88 -12.44 -13.55
CA CYS A 554 10.59 -13.52 -14.20
C CYS A 554 9.78 -14.27 -15.26
N GLY A 555 9.18 -13.58 -16.23
CA GLY A 555 8.46 -14.25 -17.31
C GLY A 555 8.18 -13.42 -18.57
N ASN A 556 7.87 -14.12 -19.66
CA ASN A 556 7.36 -13.51 -20.89
C ASN A 556 5.82 -13.40 -20.80
N TYR A 557 5.32 -12.25 -20.36
CA TYR A 557 3.87 -12.04 -20.18
C TYR A 557 3.14 -11.85 -21.53
N PRO A 558 1.90 -12.35 -21.66
CA PRO A 558 1.10 -12.22 -22.88
C PRO A 558 0.47 -10.83 -23.00
N CYS A 559 0.06 -10.46 -24.22
CA CYS A 559 -0.55 -9.16 -24.54
C CYS A 559 -1.86 -9.29 -25.34
N PHE A 560 -2.64 -10.35 -25.10
CA PHE A 560 -3.99 -10.41 -25.69
C PHE A 560 -4.88 -9.26 -25.14
N PRO A 561 -5.89 -8.79 -25.88
CA PRO A 561 -6.58 -7.54 -25.57
C PRO A 561 -7.17 -7.47 -24.15
N GLU A 562 -7.72 -8.58 -23.66
CA GLU A 562 -8.37 -8.67 -22.35
C GLU A 562 -7.37 -8.48 -21.20
N ILE A 563 -6.20 -9.13 -21.26
CA ILE A 563 -5.18 -8.97 -20.21
C ILE A 563 -4.57 -7.57 -20.23
N LEU A 564 -4.35 -6.96 -21.40
CA LEU A 564 -3.86 -5.58 -21.50
C LEU A 564 -4.81 -4.58 -20.83
N LYS A 565 -6.12 -4.75 -21.03
CA LYS A 565 -7.14 -3.91 -20.39
C LYS A 565 -7.13 -4.09 -18.87
N SER A 566 -6.98 -5.32 -18.39
CA SER A 566 -6.88 -5.62 -16.95
C SER A 566 -5.61 -5.00 -16.34
N ILE A 567 -4.46 -5.12 -17.03
CA ILE A 567 -3.18 -4.52 -16.62
C ILE A 567 -3.26 -3.00 -16.56
N GLU A 568 -3.85 -2.35 -17.57
CA GLU A 568 -4.01 -0.89 -17.57
C GLU A 568 -4.88 -0.42 -16.39
N ALA A 569 -6.00 -1.09 -16.14
CA ALA A 569 -6.87 -0.76 -15.01
C ALA A 569 -6.17 -0.96 -13.65
N GLU A 570 -5.43 -2.06 -13.49
CA GLU A 570 -4.59 -2.35 -12.32
C GLU A 570 -3.54 -1.25 -12.10
N ALA A 571 -2.80 -0.91 -13.16
CA ALA A 571 -1.72 0.06 -13.10
C ALA A 571 -2.25 1.45 -12.72
N VAL A 572 -3.35 1.89 -13.35
CA VAL A 572 -4.00 3.17 -13.02
C VAL A 572 -4.45 3.17 -11.56
N ALA A 573 -5.14 2.12 -11.09
CA ALA A 573 -5.65 2.05 -9.74
C ALA A 573 -4.52 2.13 -8.69
N ASN A 574 -3.45 1.37 -8.87
CA ASN A 574 -2.35 1.31 -7.91
C ASN A 574 -1.46 2.54 -7.97
N VAL A 575 -1.14 3.08 -9.15
CA VAL A 575 -0.38 4.35 -9.24
C VAL A 575 -1.18 5.49 -8.58
N ARG A 576 -2.50 5.59 -8.82
CA ARG A 576 -3.35 6.59 -8.14
C ARG A 576 -3.30 6.47 -6.63
N ARG A 577 -3.37 5.24 -6.11
CA ARG A 577 -3.29 4.95 -4.67
C ARG A 577 -1.98 5.43 -4.07
N ILE A 578 -0.84 5.10 -4.69
CA ILE A 578 0.47 5.25 -4.04
C ILE A 578 1.26 6.51 -4.43
N ARG A 579 0.94 7.20 -5.52
CA ARG A 579 1.71 8.37 -6.05
C ARG A 579 1.89 9.55 -5.09
N HIS A 580 1.07 9.62 -4.05
CA HIS A 580 1.09 10.71 -3.07
C HIS A 580 2.18 10.51 -2.00
N HIS A 581 2.61 9.26 -1.80
CA HIS A 581 3.64 8.91 -0.82
C HIS A 581 5.00 9.48 -1.23
N PRO A 582 5.64 10.32 -0.38
CA PRO A 582 6.97 10.80 -0.68
C PRO A 582 8.06 9.74 -0.70
N CYS A 583 7.84 8.56 -0.13
CA CYS A 583 8.81 7.49 -0.21
C CYS A 583 8.97 6.95 -1.63
N VAL A 584 7.93 6.93 -2.48
CA VAL A 584 8.00 6.34 -3.82
C VAL A 584 8.79 7.24 -4.76
N VAL A 585 9.93 6.75 -5.25
CA VAL A 585 10.86 7.54 -6.09
C VAL A 585 11.03 7.01 -7.50
N ILE A 586 10.66 5.75 -7.74
CA ILE A 586 10.74 5.10 -9.05
C ILE A 586 9.65 4.03 -9.17
N PHE A 587 9.09 3.91 -10.38
CA PHE A 587 8.34 2.74 -10.82
C PHE A 587 9.17 1.92 -11.80
N ALA A 588 9.22 0.60 -11.62
CA ALA A 588 9.85 -0.34 -12.56
C ALA A 588 8.82 -1.28 -13.18
N GLY A 589 8.89 -1.55 -14.49
CA GLY A 589 7.85 -2.31 -15.20
C GLY A 589 7.75 -3.79 -14.79
N ASN A 590 8.86 -4.41 -14.40
CA ASN A 590 8.93 -5.82 -14.02
C ASN A 590 10.23 -6.15 -13.26
N ASN A 591 10.29 -7.38 -12.74
CA ASN A 591 11.51 -8.05 -12.31
C ASN A 591 12.00 -9.07 -13.35
N GLU A 592 13.21 -8.93 -13.86
CA GLU A 592 13.95 -9.92 -14.66
C GLU A 592 13.27 -10.42 -15.95
N ASP A 593 12.21 -9.79 -16.44
CA ASP A 593 11.55 -10.27 -17.67
C ASP A 593 12.44 -10.07 -18.91
N TYR A 594 13.31 -9.06 -18.89
CA TYR A 594 14.36 -8.90 -19.91
C TYR A 594 15.44 -9.98 -19.81
N GLN A 595 15.76 -10.50 -18.61
CA GLN A 595 16.65 -11.64 -18.47
C GLN A 595 16.00 -12.94 -18.96
N VAL A 596 14.69 -13.11 -18.77
CA VAL A 596 13.95 -14.20 -19.41
C VAL A 596 13.99 -14.06 -20.93
N GLN A 597 13.77 -12.85 -21.46
CA GLN A 597 13.90 -12.57 -22.89
C GLN A 597 15.28 -12.95 -23.44
N GLU A 598 16.36 -12.56 -22.74
CA GLU A 598 17.74 -12.85 -23.13
C GLU A 598 18.06 -14.35 -23.08
N SER A 599 17.72 -15.01 -21.97
CA SER A 599 18.00 -16.45 -21.75
C SER A 599 17.20 -17.36 -22.67
N ALA A 600 15.98 -16.96 -23.05
CA ALA A 600 15.14 -17.69 -24.00
C ALA A 600 15.38 -17.27 -25.46
N HIS A 601 16.28 -16.33 -25.73
CA HIS A 601 16.60 -15.80 -27.05
C HIS A 601 15.37 -15.28 -27.82
N LEU A 602 14.46 -14.61 -27.10
CA LEU A 602 13.28 -13.99 -27.71
C LEU A 602 13.69 -12.71 -28.45
N THR A 603 12.89 -12.27 -29.42
CA THR A 603 13.23 -11.13 -30.28
C THR A 603 13.14 -9.81 -29.52
N TYR A 604 14.27 -9.10 -29.42
CA TYR A 604 14.32 -7.74 -28.89
C TYR A 604 15.24 -6.87 -29.76
N ASP A 605 14.63 -6.00 -30.56
CA ASP A 605 15.33 -4.97 -31.32
C ASP A 605 15.04 -3.61 -30.69
N TYR A 606 16.02 -3.06 -29.95
CA TYR A 606 15.85 -1.78 -29.27
C TYR A 606 15.52 -0.65 -30.25
N ASP A 607 16.04 -0.67 -31.48
CA ASP A 607 15.83 0.40 -32.46
C ASP A 607 14.44 0.36 -33.09
N ASP A 608 13.76 -0.79 -33.06
CA ASP A 608 12.35 -0.88 -33.45
C ASP A 608 11.47 -0.20 -32.39
N LYS A 609 10.91 0.97 -32.74
CA LYS A 609 9.99 1.74 -31.91
C LYS A 609 8.52 1.61 -32.32
N ASN A 610 8.18 0.63 -33.17
CA ASN A 610 6.81 0.39 -33.59
C ASN A 610 6.09 -0.60 -32.65
N GLU A 611 5.19 -0.09 -31.83
CA GLU A 611 4.43 -0.88 -30.86
C GLU A 611 3.64 -2.05 -31.49
N GLU A 612 3.14 -1.88 -32.71
CA GLU A 612 2.42 -2.92 -33.46
C GLU A 612 3.30 -4.10 -33.86
N HIS A 613 4.61 -3.87 -34.02
CA HIS A 613 5.56 -4.95 -34.23
C HIS A 613 5.82 -5.71 -32.94
N TRP A 614 5.95 -5.00 -31.82
CA TRP A 614 6.20 -5.60 -30.51
C TRP A 614 5.09 -6.58 -30.13
N LEU A 615 3.83 -6.18 -30.30
CA LEU A 615 2.65 -7.02 -30.03
C LEU A 615 2.60 -8.31 -30.85
N LYS A 616 3.29 -8.35 -32.00
CA LYS A 616 3.35 -9.52 -32.91
C LYS A 616 4.66 -10.30 -32.79
N SER A 617 5.57 -9.87 -31.93
CA SER A 617 6.83 -10.55 -31.67
C SER A 617 6.63 -11.74 -30.73
N ASP A 618 7.68 -12.51 -30.50
CA ASP A 618 7.70 -13.57 -29.49
C ASP A 618 8.07 -13.07 -28.08
N PHE A 619 8.29 -11.75 -27.92
CA PHE A 619 8.38 -11.05 -26.64
C PHE A 619 7.40 -9.85 -26.57
N PRO A 620 6.08 -10.11 -26.65
CA PRO A 620 5.09 -9.04 -26.67
C PRO A 620 5.02 -8.26 -25.35
N ALA A 621 5.53 -8.82 -24.24
CA ALA A 621 5.61 -8.18 -22.93
C ALA A 621 6.33 -6.81 -22.98
N ARG A 622 7.24 -6.60 -23.94
CA ARG A 622 7.83 -5.29 -24.22
C ARG A 622 6.79 -4.18 -24.36
N TYR A 623 5.63 -4.45 -24.96
CA TYR A 623 4.55 -3.47 -25.09
C TYR A 623 4.05 -2.98 -23.72
N ILE A 624 3.95 -3.89 -22.74
CA ILE A 624 3.56 -3.54 -21.36
C ILE A 624 4.60 -2.58 -20.78
N TYR A 625 5.88 -2.90 -20.91
CA TYR A 625 6.99 -2.24 -20.21
C TYR A 625 7.50 -0.96 -20.88
N GLU A 626 7.41 -0.85 -22.20
CA GLU A 626 7.93 0.29 -22.96
C GLU A 626 6.83 1.17 -23.59
N SER A 627 5.54 0.78 -23.51
CA SER A 627 4.41 1.63 -23.94
C SER A 627 3.34 1.81 -22.86
N LEU A 628 2.67 0.74 -22.43
CA LEU A 628 1.47 0.84 -21.59
C LEU A 628 1.78 1.45 -20.21
N LEU A 629 2.69 0.83 -19.44
CA LEU A 629 3.04 1.28 -18.10
C LEU A 629 3.72 2.66 -18.07
N PRO A 630 4.64 3.02 -19.00
CA PRO A 630 5.15 4.38 -19.07
C PRO A 630 4.04 5.42 -19.35
N ARG A 631 3.07 5.12 -20.22
CA ARG A 631 1.91 6.01 -20.47
C ARG A 631 1.07 6.21 -19.22
N VAL A 632 0.78 5.14 -18.48
CA VAL A 632 0.07 5.22 -17.20
C VAL A 632 0.85 6.05 -16.19
N SER A 633 2.15 5.78 -16.04
CA SER A 633 3.03 6.50 -15.10
C SER A 633 3.11 7.99 -15.44
N ALA A 634 3.27 8.35 -16.71
CA ALA A 634 3.29 9.74 -17.16
C ALA A 634 1.94 10.45 -16.96
N ALA A 635 0.83 9.74 -17.15
CA ALA A 635 -0.51 10.30 -16.95
C ALA A 635 -0.81 10.52 -15.45
N GLU A 636 -0.46 9.56 -14.61
CA GLU A 636 -0.92 9.51 -13.22
C GLU A 636 0.11 10.05 -12.20
N ALA A 637 1.41 9.98 -12.49
CA ALA A 637 2.50 10.37 -11.60
C ALA A 637 3.78 10.83 -12.34
N PRO A 638 3.73 11.87 -13.20
CA PRO A 638 4.87 12.31 -14.02
C PRO A 638 6.10 12.81 -13.24
N TRP A 639 5.97 13.02 -11.92
CA TRP A 639 7.08 13.40 -11.03
C TRP A 639 7.84 12.21 -10.44
N ILE A 640 7.41 10.97 -10.72
CA ILE A 640 8.09 9.74 -10.31
C ILE A 640 8.76 9.16 -11.55
N SER A 641 10.04 8.79 -11.44
CA SER A 641 10.78 8.20 -12.57
C SER A 641 10.21 6.84 -12.94
N TYR A 642 10.24 6.50 -14.23
CA TYR A 642 9.84 5.18 -14.73
C TYR A 642 11.04 4.45 -15.34
N HIS A 643 11.14 3.15 -15.08
CA HIS A 643 12.17 2.26 -15.60
C HIS A 643 11.52 1.01 -16.22
N PRO A 644 11.88 0.57 -17.43
CA PRO A 644 11.16 -0.51 -18.10
C PRO A 644 11.18 -1.86 -17.37
N GLY A 645 12.25 -2.20 -16.65
CA GLY A 645 12.34 -3.42 -15.86
C GLY A 645 13.61 -3.41 -15.02
N SER A 646 13.72 -4.30 -14.04
CA SER A 646 14.90 -4.43 -13.18
C SER A 646 15.42 -5.85 -13.32
N PRO A 647 16.59 -6.09 -13.96
CA PRO A 647 17.48 -5.09 -14.56
C PRO A 647 17.11 -4.70 -16.00
N TRP A 648 17.46 -3.47 -16.42
CA TRP A 648 17.30 -3.02 -17.81
C TRP A 648 18.47 -2.16 -18.33
N GLY A 649 19.08 -2.62 -19.43
CA GLY A 649 20.34 -2.09 -19.98
C GLY A 649 20.20 -0.99 -21.04
N ASP A 650 19.05 -0.34 -21.19
CA ASP A 650 18.81 0.71 -22.21
C ASP A 650 19.21 0.30 -23.63
N GLY A 651 18.71 -0.87 -24.06
CA GLY A 651 19.01 -1.45 -25.37
C GLY A 651 20.25 -2.33 -25.41
N LYS A 652 21.05 -2.35 -24.35
CA LYS A 652 22.09 -3.36 -24.13
C LYS A 652 21.55 -4.54 -23.33
N ILE A 653 22.35 -5.61 -23.25
CA ILE A 653 22.07 -6.73 -22.37
C ILE A 653 21.97 -6.26 -20.92
N SER A 654 21.09 -6.88 -20.16
CA SER A 654 20.75 -6.56 -18.76
C SER A 654 21.91 -6.72 -17.78
N SER A 655 22.99 -7.38 -18.19
CA SER A 655 24.24 -7.57 -17.43
C SER A 655 25.37 -6.62 -17.84
N ASP A 656 25.12 -5.64 -18.73
CA ASP A 656 26.14 -4.64 -19.07
C ASP A 656 26.39 -3.72 -17.85
N PRO A 657 27.63 -3.65 -17.32
CA PRO A 657 27.90 -2.93 -16.08
C PRO A 657 27.91 -1.40 -16.25
N THR A 658 27.82 -0.89 -17.48
CA THR A 658 28.02 0.52 -17.81
C THR A 658 26.72 1.32 -17.85
N VAL A 659 25.56 0.68 -17.74
CA VAL A 659 24.26 1.32 -17.97
C VAL A 659 23.17 0.67 -17.11
N GLY A 660 22.20 1.46 -16.64
CA GLY A 660 21.04 0.93 -15.93
C GLY A 660 21.39 0.35 -14.56
N ASP A 661 20.49 -0.49 -14.06
CA ASP A 661 20.70 -1.33 -12.88
C ASP A 661 21.08 -2.77 -13.29
N MET A 662 21.57 -3.56 -12.34
CA MET A 662 21.99 -4.94 -12.57
C MET A 662 21.62 -5.84 -11.40
N HIS A 663 21.23 -7.08 -11.72
CA HIS A 663 21.10 -8.17 -10.76
C HIS A 663 22.39 -9.01 -10.80
N GLN A 664 23.23 -8.85 -9.78
CA GLN A 664 24.54 -9.48 -9.74
C GLN A 664 24.48 -10.85 -9.04
N TRP A 665 24.00 -11.83 -9.81
CA TRP A 665 23.79 -13.21 -9.37
C TRP A 665 24.93 -14.18 -9.72
N ASN A 666 26.08 -13.71 -10.23
CA ASN A 666 27.24 -14.58 -10.46
C ASN A 666 27.83 -15.09 -9.15
N VAL A 667 27.65 -14.39 -8.04
CA VAL A 667 27.75 -15.00 -6.71
C VAL A 667 26.42 -15.68 -6.43
N TRP A 668 26.45 -16.90 -5.90
CA TRP A 668 25.32 -17.79 -5.66
C TRP A 668 24.78 -18.55 -6.89
N HIS A 669 24.12 -17.89 -7.85
CA HIS A 669 23.41 -18.60 -8.93
C HIS A 669 24.29 -18.91 -10.14
N GLY A 670 24.81 -17.87 -10.80
CA GLY A 670 25.43 -17.90 -12.13
C GLY A 670 26.74 -18.68 -12.19
N THR A 671 27.86 -18.00 -12.41
CA THR A 671 29.18 -18.68 -12.48
C THR A 671 29.71 -19.13 -11.11
N GLN A 672 29.00 -18.82 -10.02
CA GLN A 672 29.38 -19.11 -8.64
C GLN A 672 30.74 -18.52 -8.28
N GLU A 673 30.94 -17.24 -8.61
CA GLU A 673 32.15 -16.50 -8.30
C GLU A 673 32.41 -16.42 -6.80
N LYS A 674 33.68 -16.19 -6.47
CA LYS A 674 34.16 -15.97 -5.11
C LYS A 674 33.58 -14.67 -4.55
N TYR A 675 33.04 -14.72 -3.33
CA TYR A 675 32.47 -13.52 -2.72
C TYR A 675 33.51 -12.41 -2.43
N GLN A 676 34.80 -12.75 -2.39
CA GLN A 676 35.87 -11.77 -2.10
C GLN A 676 36.08 -10.75 -3.23
N ILE A 677 35.53 -11.00 -4.42
CA ILE A 677 35.61 -10.10 -5.58
C ILE A 677 34.25 -9.48 -5.94
N PHE A 678 33.25 -9.60 -5.06
CA PHE A 678 31.86 -9.21 -5.36
C PHE A 678 31.74 -7.79 -5.92
N ASP A 679 32.51 -6.85 -5.38
CA ASP A 679 32.47 -5.45 -5.77
C ASP A 679 32.94 -5.20 -7.21
N SER A 680 33.82 -6.07 -7.72
CA SER A 680 34.31 -5.99 -9.10
C SER A 680 33.31 -6.51 -10.13
N LEU A 681 32.28 -7.23 -9.69
CA LEU A 681 31.23 -7.80 -10.54
C LEU A 681 30.05 -6.84 -10.76
N GLY A 682 29.92 -5.80 -9.93
CA GLY A 682 28.77 -4.90 -9.98
C GLY A 682 28.82 -3.84 -11.08
N GLY A 683 27.77 -3.03 -11.16
CA GLY A 683 27.59 -2.00 -12.19
C GLY A 683 27.15 -0.67 -11.62
N ARG A 684 26.43 0.12 -12.43
CA ARG A 684 26.03 1.49 -12.07
C ARG A 684 25.06 1.53 -10.89
N PHE A 685 24.24 0.50 -10.72
CA PHE A 685 23.40 0.27 -9.55
C PHE A 685 23.15 -1.23 -9.42
N ASN A 686 23.42 -1.84 -8.27
CA ASN A 686 23.16 -3.26 -8.06
C ASN A 686 21.80 -3.43 -7.37
N SER A 687 20.75 -3.64 -8.15
CA SER A 687 19.35 -3.71 -7.68
C SER A 687 18.98 -5.08 -7.09
N GLU A 688 19.77 -6.12 -7.36
CA GLU A 688 19.77 -7.40 -6.63
C GLU A 688 21.17 -8.00 -6.55
N PHE A 689 21.44 -8.66 -5.43
CA PHE A 689 22.57 -9.56 -5.19
C PHE A 689 22.34 -10.23 -3.83
N GLY A 690 22.89 -11.42 -3.58
CA GLY A 690 22.67 -12.08 -2.29
C GLY A 690 23.57 -13.26 -2.01
N MET A 691 23.49 -13.74 -0.77
CA MET A 691 24.05 -15.01 -0.31
C MET A 691 23.05 -15.66 0.64
N GLU A 692 22.76 -16.93 0.44
CA GLU A 692 21.79 -17.66 1.26
C GLU A 692 22.38 -18.01 2.63
N ALA A 693 21.54 -18.03 3.67
CA ALA A 693 21.89 -18.58 4.98
C ALA A 693 20.68 -19.11 5.73
N PHE A 694 20.94 -20.11 6.59
CA PHE A 694 19.92 -20.68 7.47
C PHE A 694 19.35 -19.60 8.40
N PRO A 695 18.06 -19.68 8.77
CA PRO A 695 17.49 -18.81 9.79
C PRO A 695 18.01 -19.20 11.18
N HIS A 696 17.59 -18.46 12.20
CA HIS A 696 17.96 -18.80 13.58
C HIS A 696 17.44 -20.19 13.97
N VAL A 697 18.15 -20.90 14.86
CA VAL A 697 17.73 -22.25 15.32
C VAL A 697 16.32 -22.25 15.93
N ALA A 698 15.90 -21.15 16.57
CA ALA A 698 14.55 -20.98 17.08
C ALA A 698 13.47 -20.96 15.98
N THR A 699 13.81 -20.44 14.80
CA THR A 699 12.95 -20.47 13.61
C THR A 699 12.91 -21.88 13.03
N ILE A 700 14.03 -22.61 13.00
CA ILE A 700 14.04 -24.01 12.55
C ILE A 700 13.15 -24.89 13.44
N LYS A 701 13.27 -24.72 14.76
CA LYS A 701 12.46 -25.44 15.75
C LYS A 701 10.97 -25.13 15.66
N SER A 702 10.53 -24.08 14.97
CA SER A 702 9.10 -23.80 14.80
C SER A 702 8.45 -24.62 13.70
N PHE A 703 9.21 -25.14 12.72
CA PHE A 703 8.68 -25.92 11.61
C PHE A 703 9.15 -27.38 11.59
N VAL A 704 10.15 -27.75 12.39
CA VAL A 704 10.59 -29.15 12.53
C VAL A 704 9.80 -29.86 13.63
N GLU A 705 9.06 -30.92 13.26
CA GLU A 705 8.21 -31.65 14.19
C GLU A 705 8.96 -32.69 15.05
N LYS A 706 10.10 -33.19 14.56
CA LYS A 706 10.84 -34.28 15.21
C LYS A 706 12.28 -33.86 15.50
N ASP A 707 12.71 -34.03 16.75
CA ASP A 707 14.08 -33.70 17.16
C ASP A 707 15.15 -34.46 16.37
N GLU A 708 14.83 -35.67 15.89
CA GLU A 708 15.72 -36.49 15.05
C GLU A 708 15.98 -35.87 13.67
N ASP A 709 15.17 -34.90 13.22
CA ASP A 709 15.36 -34.15 11.97
C ASP A 709 16.15 -32.83 12.17
N LEU A 710 16.59 -32.52 13.40
CA LEU A 710 17.38 -31.31 13.73
C LEU A 710 18.87 -31.47 13.41
N TYR A 711 19.18 -31.72 12.14
CA TYR A 711 20.55 -31.77 11.61
C TYR A 711 20.60 -31.17 10.20
N PRO A 712 21.74 -30.58 9.76
CA PRO A 712 21.88 -30.06 8.41
C PRO A 712 21.58 -31.15 7.37
N GLN A 713 20.88 -30.83 6.28
CA GLN A 713 20.53 -31.80 5.21
C GLN A 713 19.48 -32.84 5.64
N SER A 714 18.73 -32.58 6.72
CA SER A 714 17.51 -33.36 6.94
C SER A 714 16.48 -32.99 5.88
N HIS A 715 15.63 -33.96 5.52
CA HIS A 715 14.67 -33.77 4.44
C HIS A 715 13.72 -32.59 4.69
N VAL A 716 13.37 -32.31 5.95
CA VAL A 716 12.51 -31.17 6.30
C VAL A 716 13.23 -29.83 6.16
N LEU A 717 14.52 -29.75 6.47
CA LEU A 717 15.32 -28.54 6.30
C LEU A 717 15.54 -28.23 4.82
N ASP A 718 15.88 -29.24 4.02
CA ASP A 718 16.02 -29.12 2.57
C ASP A 718 14.67 -28.81 1.92
N PHE A 719 13.56 -29.35 2.44
CA PHE A 719 12.21 -29.00 1.96
C PHE A 719 11.84 -27.54 2.24
N HIS A 720 12.34 -26.94 3.33
CA HIS A 720 12.24 -25.51 3.64
C HIS A 720 13.44 -24.71 3.09
N ASN A 721 14.12 -25.23 2.07
CA ASN A 721 14.99 -24.47 1.20
C ASN A 721 14.51 -24.65 -0.24
N LYS A 722 13.98 -23.57 -0.83
CA LYS A 722 13.36 -23.64 -2.16
C LYS A 722 14.34 -23.26 -3.29
N ALA A 723 15.57 -22.88 -2.95
CA ALA A 723 16.55 -22.48 -3.95
C ALA A 723 17.07 -23.71 -4.71
N ASP A 724 16.98 -23.67 -6.04
CA ASP A 724 17.45 -24.76 -6.89
C ASP A 724 18.95 -25.02 -6.67
N GLY A 725 19.33 -26.26 -6.36
CA GLY A 725 20.72 -26.65 -6.12
C GLY A 725 21.37 -26.04 -4.87
N HIS A 726 20.58 -25.61 -3.88
CA HIS A 726 21.06 -25.00 -2.64
C HIS A 726 22.11 -25.84 -1.91
N GLU A 727 21.97 -27.16 -1.88
CA GLU A 727 22.88 -28.07 -1.17
C GLU A 727 24.31 -27.91 -1.70
N ARG A 728 24.44 -27.91 -3.04
CA ARG A 728 25.73 -27.74 -3.72
C ARG A 728 26.27 -26.33 -3.58
N ARG A 729 25.40 -25.31 -3.67
CA ARG A 729 25.82 -23.90 -3.60
C ARG A 729 26.32 -23.54 -2.20
N ILE A 730 25.54 -23.84 -1.15
CA ILE A 730 25.96 -23.64 0.24
C ILE A 730 27.26 -24.40 0.50
N ALA A 731 27.31 -25.68 0.12
CA ALA A 731 28.51 -26.49 0.35
C ALA A 731 29.75 -25.86 -0.30
N THR A 732 29.66 -25.40 -1.55
CA THR A 732 30.76 -24.74 -2.27
C THR A 732 31.31 -23.55 -1.48
N TYR A 733 30.46 -22.60 -1.11
CA TYR A 733 30.90 -21.41 -0.39
C TYR A 733 31.44 -21.72 1.01
N LEU A 734 30.89 -22.73 1.69
CA LEU A 734 31.45 -23.19 2.97
C LEU A 734 32.84 -23.82 2.78
N VAL A 735 32.99 -24.85 1.94
CA VAL A 735 34.25 -25.61 1.83
C VAL A 735 35.40 -24.80 1.22
N GLU A 736 35.10 -23.80 0.40
CA GLU A 736 36.09 -22.89 -0.13
C GLU A 736 36.67 -21.99 0.97
N ASN A 737 35.89 -21.64 2.00
CA ASN A 737 36.22 -20.53 2.90
C ASN A 737 36.39 -20.91 4.38
N VAL A 738 35.65 -21.90 4.88
CA VAL A 738 35.64 -22.31 6.31
C VAL A 738 35.76 -23.83 6.47
N ARG A 739 36.10 -24.28 7.68
CA ARG A 739 36.00 -25.71 8.05
C ARG A 739 34.55 -26.02 8.37
N THR A 740 33.94 -26.96 7.67
CA THR A 740 32.52 -27.31 7.83
C THR A 740 32.25 -28.07 9.13
N ALA A 741 30.99 -28.04 9.58
CA ALA A 741 30.50 -28.78 10.73
C ALA A 741 29.21 -29.54 10.36
N THR A 742 28.90 -30.61 11.08
CA THR A 742 27.63 -31.36 10.93
C THR A 742 26.67 -31.15 12.09
N ASP A 743 27.12 -30.49 13.16
CA ASP A 743 26.24 -29.97 14.21
C ASP A 743 25.38 -28.83 13.66
N LEU A 744 24.08 -28.83 13.97
CA LEU A 744 23.13 -27.90 13.37
C LEU A 744 23.44 -26.44 13.72
N GLU A 745 23.68 -26.13 14.99
CA GLU A 745 23.92 -24.75 15.41
C GLU A 745 25.26 -24.23 14.87
N ALA A 746 26.30 -25.07 14.85
CA ALA A 746 27.56 -24.74 14.21
C ALA A 746 27.39 -24.51 12.70
N TYR A 747 26.62 -25.35 12.00
CA TYR A 747 26.37 -25.20 10.57
C TYR A 747 25.59 -23.91 10.26
N ILE A 748 24.55 -23.60 11.04
CA ILE A 748 23.80 -22.33 10.92
C ILE A 748 24.76 -21.15 11.04
N HIS A 749 25.58 -21.12 12.09
CA HIS A 749 26.56 -20.05 12.30
C HIS A 749 27.52 -19.90 11.11
N LEU A 750 28.01 -21.01 10.55
CA LEU A 750 28.90 -20.98 9.38
C LEU A 750 28.20 -20.43 8.13
N THR A 751 26.94 -20.81 7.86
CA THR A 751 26.19 -20.24 6.72
C THR A 751 25.96 -18.75 6.89
N GLN A 752 25.56 -18.31 8.09
CA GLN A 752 25.32 -16.90 8.41
C GLN A 752 26.63 -16.09 8.39
N LEU A 753 27.76 -16.66 8.78
CA LEU A 753 29.09 -16.05 8.64
C LEU A 753 29.43 -15.81 7.17
N ILE A 754 29.23 -16.80 6.29
CA ILE A 754 29.50 -16.63 4.86
C ILE A 754 28.58 -15.58 4.25
N GLN A 755 27.30 -15.54 4.63
CA GLN A 755 26.40 -14.47 4.23
C GLN A 755 26.92 -13.09 4.69
N CYS A 756 27.38 -12.95 5.94
CA CYS A 756 27.99 -11.71 6.42
C CYS A 756 29.18 -11.28 5.56
N GLU A 757 30.13 -12.19 5.35
CA GLU A 757 31.34 -11.90 4.59
C GLU A 757 30.98 -11.44 3.18
N ALA A 758 30.13 -12.20 2.48
CA ALA A 758 29.74 -11.89 1.11
C ALA A 758 29.10 -10.50 0.99
N LEU A 759 28.12 -10.20 1.84
CA LEU A 759 27.46 -8.88 1.79
C LEU A 759 28.41 -7.75 2.19
N MET A 760 29.31 -7.96 3.16
CA MET A 760 30.32 -6.95 3.51
C MET A 760 31.25 -6.64 2.33
N PHE A 761 31.74 -7.65 1.60
CA PHE A 761 32.59 -7.42 0.43
C PHE A 761 31.86 -6.64 -0.66
N GLY A 762 30.59 -6.99 -0.96
CA GLY A 762 29.77 -6.26 -1.92
C GLY A 762 29.53 -4.81 -1.51
N TYR A 763 28.87 -4.58 -0.37
CA TYR A 763 28.53 -3.23 0.08
C TYR A 763 29.75 -2.34 0.29
N ARG A 764 30.82 -2.85 0.90
CA ARG A 764 32.00 -2.03 1.22
C ARG A 764 32.69 -1.56 -0.06
N GLY A 765 32.81 -2.44 -1.05
CA GLY A 765 33.44 -2.11 -2.32
C GLY A 765 32.57 -1.21 -3.21
N TRP A 766 31.27 -1.49 -3.37
CA TRP A 766 30.38 -0.62 -4.14
C TRP A 766 30.18 0.75 -3.51
N ARG A 767 30.13 0.82 -2.17
CA ARG A 767 30.09 2.10 -1.46
C ARG A 767 31.40 2.88 -1.61
N LYS A 768 32.56 2.21 -1.75
CA LYS A 768 33.81 2.87 -2.11
C LYS A 768 33.71 3.56 -3.48
N GLN A 769 33.18 2.84 -4.47
CA GLN A 769 32.99 3.31 -5.86
C GLN A 769 32.07 4.54 -5.96
N TRP A 770 31.22 4.82 -4.97
CA TRP A 770 30.46 6.09 -4.90
C TRP A 770 31.36 7.34 -4.98
N GLY A 771 32.57 7.27 -4.42
CA GLY A 771 33.54 8.37 -4.45
C GLY A 771 34.32 8.50 -5.76
N ASP A 772 34.24 7.51 -6.63
CA ASP A 772 34.83 7.49 -7.96
C ASP A 772 33.78 7.94 -8.97
N GLY A 773 33.49 9.23 -9.00
CA GLY A 773 32.54 9.81 -9.98
C GLY A 773 31.13 9.22 -9.93
N ARG A 774 30.66 8.74 -8.76
CA ARG A 774 29.35 8.04 -8.62
C ARG A 774 29.28 6.78 -9.48
N HIS A 775 30.39 6.06 -9.65
CA HIS A 775 30.44 4.84 -10.46
C HIS A 775 29.34 3.86 -10.08
N CYS A 776 29.17 3.55 -8.79
CA CYS A 776 28.04 2.77 -8.27
C CYS A 776 27.13 3.65 -7.40
N GLY A 777 25.87 3.80 -7.79
CA GLY A 777 24.88 4.64 -7.12
C GLY A 777 24.06 3.98 -6.02
N GLY A 778 24.10 2.65 -5.93
CA GLY A 778 23.37 1.91 -4.92
C GLY A 778 23.57 0.40 -5.00
N ALA A 779 23.16 -0.26 -3.92
CA ALA A 779 23.21 -1.71 -3.76
C ALA A 779 22.02 -2.15 -2.88
N LEU A 780 21.16 -3.02 -3.41
CA LEU A 780 20.00 -3.57 -2.71
C LEU A 780 20.15 -5.09 -2.57
N VAL A 781 20.34 -5.59 -1.35
CA VAL A 781 20.48 -7.02 -1.11
C VAL A 781 19.15 -7.72 -1.35
N TRP A 782 19.18 -8.82 -2.09
CA TRP A 782 18.16 -9.85 -2.06
C TRP A 782 18.45 -10.75 -0.86
N GLN A 783 17.69 -10.68 0.24
CA GLN A 783 16.49 -9.86 0.48
C GLN A 783 16.38 -9.41 1.94
N LEU A 784 15.42 -8.54 2.29
CA LEU A 784 15.22 -8.10 3.68
C LEU A 784 14.60 -9.19 4.55
N ASN A 785 13.50 -9.77 4.08
CA ASN A 785 12.51 -10.50 4.89
C ASN A 785 12.11 -11.85 4.27
N ASP A 786 11.29 -12.63 4.99
CA ASP A 786 10.71 -13.90 4.53
C ASP A 786 9.17 -13.91 4.64
N CYS A 787 8.50 -14.72 3.82
CA CYS A 787 7.05 -14.92 3.84
C CYS A 787 6.58 -16.14 4.66
N TRP A 788 7.53 -16.96 5.12
CA TRP A 788 7.32 -18.17 5.92
C TRP A 788 8.65 -18.62 6.54
N PRO A 789 8.68 -19.53 7.54
CA PRO A 789 9.92 -20.04 8.12
C PRO A 789 10.75 -20.84 7.10
N VAL A 790 11.92 -20.33 6.70
CA VAL A 790 12.66 -20.86 5.54
C VAL A 790 14.17 -20.57 5.62
N THR A 791 14.98 -21.36 4.91
CA THR A 791 16.34 -20.97 4.52
C THR A 791 16.27 -20.12 3.25
N SER A 792 16.85 -18.92 3.28
CA SER A 792 16.78 -17.95 2.18
C SER A 792 17.91 -16.93 2.28
N TRP A 793 17.94 -16.01 1.30
CA TRP A 793 18.85 -14.86 1.31
C TRP A 793 18.43 -13.72 2.25
N SER A 794 17.36 -13.90 3.03
CA SER A 794 16.91 -12.85 3.97
C SER A 794 18.01 -12.50 4.97
N ILE A 795 18.11 -11.21 5.32
CA ILE A 795 18.96 -10.73 6.42
C ILE A 795 18.22 -10.68 7.76
N VAL A 796 16.89 -10.87 7.73
CA VAL A 796 16.01 -10.98 8.91
C VAL A 796 14.98 -12.06 8.60
N ASP A 797 14.86 -13.07 9.48
CA ASP A 797 13.95 -14.19 9.24
C ASP A 797 12.47 -13.84 9.49
N TYR A 798 11.57 -14.76 9.13
CA TYR A 798 10.10 -14.61 9.23
C TYR A 798 9.59 -14.05 10.57
N TYR A 799 10.26 -14.36 11.69
CA TYR A 799 9.86 -13.92 13.03
C TYR A 799 10.52 -12.61 13.46
N LEU A 800 10.98 -11.78 12.51
CA LEU A 800 11.71 -10.52 12.75
C LEU A 800 13.06 -10.72 13.48
N ARG A 801 13.65 -11.92 13.42
CA ARG A 801 14.97 -12.18 14.05
C ARG A 801 16.08 -11.83 13.08
N ARG A 802 16.94 -10.90 13.50
CA ARG A 802 18.01 -10.36 12.65
C ARG A 802 19.09 -11.41 12.47
N LYS A 803 19.39 -11.81 11.23
CA LYS A 803 20.56 -12.66 10.97
C LYS A 803 21.84 -11.82 11.16
N PRO A 804 22.99 -12.44 11.45
CA PRO A 804 24.29 -11.76 11.54
C PRO A 804 24.57 -10.74 10.43
N ALA A 805 24.14 -11.03 9.20
CA ALA A 805 24.32 -10.18 8.03
C ALA A 805 23.67 -8.80 8.14
N TYR A 806 22.56 -8.68 8.89
CA TYR A 806 21.91 -7.41 9.20
C TYR A 806 22.88 -6.43 9.91
N TYR A 807 23.58 -6.91 10.93
CA TYR A 807 24.52 -6.10 11.72
C TYR A 807 25.77 -5.75 10.91
N ALA A 808 26.27 -6.70 10.13
CA ALA A 808 27.40 -6.48 9.23
C ALA A 808 27.11 -5.36 8.22
N MET A 809 25.94 -5.41 7.58
CA MET A 809 25.48 -4.36 6.67
C MET A 809 25.28 -3.01 7.39
N ALA A 810 24.70 -3.01 8.59
CA ALA A 810 24.48 -1.79 9.39
C ALA A 810 25.77 -0.99 9.60
N ARG A 811 26.88 -1.68 9.88
CA ARG A 811 28.22 -1.08 10.05
C ARG A 811 28.76 -0.54 8.73
N VAL A 812 28.65 -1.31 7.65
CA VAL A 812 29.17 -0.90 6.33
C VAL A 812 28.39 0.28 5.75
N LEU A 813 27.11 0.45 6.09
CA LEU A 813 26.26 1.57 5.66
C LEU A 813 26.26 2.76 6.63
N ALA A 814 27.00 2.70 7.75
CA ALA A 814 27.03 3.77 8.74
C ALA A 814 27.41 5.14 8.13
N PRO A 815 26.90 6.28 8.66
CA PRO A 815 27.11 7.60 8.06
C PRO A 815 28.58 7.98 7.86
N VAL A 816 29.45 7.50 8.76
CA VAL A 816 30.90 7.52 8.59
C VAL A 816 31.38 6.09 8.82
N ALA A 817 32.04 5.51 7.81
CA ALA A 817 32.58 4.16 7.89
C ALA A 817 34.03 4.16 7.40
N VAL A 818 34.88 3.35 8.05
CA VAL A 818 36.23 3.04 7.55
C VAL A 818 36.16 1.70 6.82
N GLY A 819 36.81 1.59 5.67
CA GLY A 819 36.95 0.35 4.93
C GLY A 819 38.42 -0.02 4.84
N ILE A 820 38.76 -1.27 5.13
CA ILE A 820 40.09 -1.83 4.89
C ILE A 820 39.97 -3.13 4.10
N ARG A 821 40.86 -3.35 3.14
CA ARG A 821 40.82 -4.54 2.30
C ARG A 821 42.20 -4.93 1.78
N ARG A 822 42.51 -6.23 1.79
CA ARG A 822 43.60 -6.83 1.01
C ARG A 822 43.15 -7.22 -0.39
N SER A 823 44.06 -7.15 -1.35
CA SER A 823 43.84 -7.70 -2.69
C SER A 823 43.52 -9.18 -2.65
N HIS A 824 42.48 -9.59 -3.39
CA HIS A 824 42.08 -10.99 -3.50
C HIS A 824 43.21 -11.83 -4.12
N HIS A 825 43.41 -13.03 -3.57
CA HIS A 825 44.26 -14.07 -4.13
C HIS A 825 43.44 -15.34 -4.27
N ASP A 826 43.45 -15.95 -5.45
CA ASP A 826 42.69 -17.15 -5.73
C ASP A 826 43.40 -18.39 -5.16
N TRP A 827 42.73 -19.08 -4.25
CA TRP A 827 43.24 -20.30 -3.62
C TRP A 827 42.77 -21.58 -4.31
N SER A 828 41.80 -21.48 -5.23
CA SER A 828 41.25 -22.62 -5.98
C SER A 828 42.13 -22.94 -7.20
N VAL A 829 43.41 -23.22 -6.95
CA VAL A 829 44.45 -23.44 -7.99
C VAL A 829 45.27 -24.71 -7.72
N THR A 830 45.90 -25.24 -8.78
CA THR A 830 46.86 -26.35 -8.68
C THR A 830 48.09 -25.88 -7.88
N HIS A 831 48.25 -26.43 -6.67
CA HIS A 831 49.14 -25.93 -5.61
C HIS A 831 48.62 -24.65 -4.93
N ALA A 832 47.77 -24.83 -3.93
CA ALA A 832 47.32 -23.78 -3.02
C ALA A 832 48.50 -23.18 -2.23
N ARG A 833 49.16 -22.19 -2.83
CA ARG A 833 50.29 -21.46 -2.24
C ARG A 833 49.85 -20.05 -1.91
N GLU A 834 50.29 -19.58 -0.74
CA GLU A 834 50.13 -18.20 -0.34
C GLU A 834 50.91 -17.28 -1.29
N PRO A 835 50.34 -16.13 -1.70
CA PRO A 835 51.06 -15.15 -2.49
C PRO A 835 52.19 -14.57 -1.62
N ARG A 836 53.38 -14.36 -2.18
CA ARG A 836 54.52 -13.82 -1.41
C ARG A 836 54.21 -12.46 -0.79
N THR A 837 53.47 -11.63 -1.52
CA THR A 837 53.01 -10.32 -1.05
C THR A 837 51.57 -10.07 -1.48
N GLN A 838 50.84 -9.27 -0.69
CA GLN A 838 49.49 -8.80 -1.03
C GLN A 838 49.34 -7.32 -0.71
N ASP A 839 48.86 -6.55 -1.67
CA ASP A 839 48.56 -5.15 -1.43
C ASP A 839 47.32 -5.00 -0.55
N TRP A 840 47.26 -3.91 0.20
CA TRP A 840 46.08 -3.52 0.96
C TRP A 840 45.83 -2.02 0.86
N GLU A 841 44.58 -1.64 1.03
CA GLU A 841 44.11 -0.26 1.00
C GLU A 841 43.15 0.04 2.14
N LEU A 842 43.13 1.29 2.57
CA LEU A 842 42.19 1.83 3.53
C LEU A 842 41.59 3.14 3.02
N TRP A 843 40.28 3.25 3.14
CA TRP A 843 39.50 4.44 2.80
C TRP A 843 38.47 4.76 3.88
N VAL A 844 37.91 5.96 3.80
CA VAL A 844 36.81 6.43 4.65
C VAL A 844 35.66 6.89 3.78
N VAL A 845 34.46 6.42 4.07
CA VAL A 845 33.22 6.89 3.44
C VAL A 845 32.49 7.81 4.39
N SER A 846 31.95 8.92 3.88
CA SER A 846 31.08 9.83 4.63
C SER A 846 29.84 10.19 3.81
N THR A 847 28.66 10.09 4.42
CA THR A 847 27.40 10.64 3.87
C THR A 847 27.08 12.03 4.43
N LYS A 848 27.95 12.61 5.26
CA LYS A 848 27.79 13.97 5.78
C LYS A 848 27.87 14.97 4.63
N LEU A 849 27.01 15.99 4.63
CA LEU A 849 26.96 17.03 3.59
C LEU A 849 28.04 18.11 3.74
N THR A 850 28.88 17.99 4.75
CA THR A 850 30.03 18.86 4.99
C THR A 850 31.27 18.01 5.23
N ASP A 851 32.43 18.60 4.89
CA ASP A 851 33.71 17.96 5.17
C ASP A 851 33.87 17.79 6.68
N ILE A 852 34.43 16.65 7.10
CA ILE A 852 34.73 16.37 8.50
C ILE A 852 36.23 16.13 8.68
N THR A 853 36.71 16.30 9.90
CA THR A 853 38.08 15.97 10.29
C THR A 853 38.08 14.69 11.10
N ALA A 854 38.97 13.76 10.78
CA ALA A 854 39.04 12.47 11.44
C ALA A 854 40.48 12.05 11.75
N ASP A 855 40.62 11.18 12.73
CA ASP A 855 41.85 10.42 12.98
C ASP A 855 41.61 8.97 12.57
N VAL A 856 42.56 8.37 11.86
CA VAL A 856 42.50 6.96 11.42
C VAL A 856 43.70 6.20 11.94
N GLU A 857 43.46 4.97 12.39
CA GLU A 857 44.49 4.04 12.84
C GLU A 857 44.37 2.70 12.11
N VAL A 858 45.51 2.11 11.75
CA VAL A 858 45.62 0.70 11.31
C VAL A 858 46.58 -0.03 12.23
N ARG A 859 46.10 -1.15 12.78
CA ARG A 859 46.86 -2.09 13.62
C ARG A 859 47.08 -3.40 12.87
N PHE A 860 48.11 -4.15 13.24
CA PHE A 860 48.54 -5.36 12.53
C PHE A 860 48.71 -6.47 13.55
N VAL A 861 47.61 -7.20 13.79
CA VAL A 861 47.49 -8.06 14.97
C VAL A 861 47.61 -9.52 14.59
N SER A 862 48.60 -10.23 15.13
CA SER A 862 48.81 -11.65 14.90
C SER A 862 47.54 -12.45 15.18
N VAL A 863 47.10 -13.26 14.23
CA VAL A 863 45.99 -14.20 14.43
C VAL A 863 46.38 -15.24 15.48
N ARG A 864 47.67 -15.59 15.59
CA ARG A 864 48.15 -16.65 16.49
C ARG A 864 48.36 -16.15 17.91
N THR A 865 49.02 -15.01 18.09
CA THR A 865 49.47 -14.56 19.42
C THR A 865 48.60 -13.44 20.00
N GLY A 866 47.84 -12.73 19.15
CA GLY A 866 47.12 -11.52 19.55
C GLY A 866 48.00 -10.29 19.77
N LEU A 867 49.31 -10.41 19.55
CA LEU A 867 50.27 -9.31 19.66
C LEU A 867 50.36 -8.53 18.34
N GLU A 868 50.75 -7.25 18.43
CA GLU A 868 51.12 -6.47 17.26
C GLU A 868 52.39 -7.05 16.64
N ILE A 869 52.35 -7.32 15.33
CA ILE A 869 53.55 -7.81 14.61
C ILE A 869 54.41 -6.67 14.04
N LYS A 870 53.87 -5.45 14.00
CA LYS A 870 54.54 -4.23 13.53
C LYS A 870 53.90 -3.00 14.16
N ASP A 871 54.57 -1.85 14.05
CA ASP A 871 54.04 -0.57 14.53
C ASP A 871 52.74 -0.20 13.82
N LYS A 872 51.76 0.25 14.61
CA LYS A 872 50.50 0.78 14.08
C LYS A 872 50.73 2.06 13.29
N ILE A 873 49.92 2.26 12.25
CA ILE A 873 49.93 3.49 11.45
C ILE A 873 48.81 4.40 11.93
N VAL A 874 49.13 5.64 12.31
CA VAL A 874 48.14 6.65 12.72
C VAL A 874 48.22 7.87 11.80
N LYS A 875 47.08 8.27 11.24
CA LYS A 875 46.91 9.53 10.49
C LYS A 875 45.95 10.41 11.26
N LYS A 876 46.43 11.56 11.73
CA LYS A 876 45.62 12.52 12.49
C LYS A 876 45.17 13.68 11.62
N GLY A 877 44.00 14.22 11.93
CA GLY A 877 43.46 15.42 11.30
C GLY A 877 43.25 15.26 9.79
N ILE A 878 42.92 14.06 9.31
CA ILE A 878 42.64 13.84 7.90
C ILE A 878 41.32 14.54 7.53
N LYS A 879 41.31 15.17 6.36
CA LYS A 879 40.10 15.76 5.81
C LYS A 879 39.30 14.69 5.07
N VAL A 880 38.17 14.29 5.62
CA VAL A 880 37.21 13.39 4.99
C VAL A 880 36.18 14.25 4.25
N LYS A 881 36.08 14.06 2.94
CA LYS A 881 35.24 14.89 2.08
C LYS A 881 33.75 14.60 2.28
N ALA A 882 32.92 15.62 2.07
CA ALA A 882 31.47 15.53 2.11
C ALA A 882 30.89 14.54 1.08
N ASN A 883 29.91 13.73 1.51
CA ASN A 883 29.08 12.85 0.69
C ASN A 883 29.85 12.04 -0.37
N THR A 884 30.98 11.46 0.02
CA THR A 884 31.91 10.78 -0.88
C THR A 884 32.88 9.86 -0.11
N THR A 885 33.76 9.20 -0.87
CA THR A 885 34.85 8.37 -0.34
C THR A 885 36.17 9.14 -0.36
N THR A 886 37.01 8.94 0.66
CA THR A 886 38.36 9.50 0.79
C THR A 886 39.35 8.36 0.99
N ASP A 887 40.22 8.11 0.02
CA ASP A 887 41.35 7.17 0.18
C ASP A 887 42.38 7.73 1.17
N VAL A 888 42.90 6.89 2.07
CA VAL A 888 43.75 7.35 3.19
C VAL A 888 45.11 6.67 3.19
N LEU A 889 45.16 5.34 3.11
CA LEU A 889 46.39 4.56 3.21
C LEU A 889 46.39 3.42 2.19
N LYS A 890 47.60 3.03 1.80
CA LYS A 890 47.87 1.79 1.08
C LYS A 890 49.17 1.20 1.59
N GLY A 891 49.31 -0.10 1.49
CA GLY A 891 50.54 -0.79 1.83
C GLY A 891 50.56 -2.20 1.25
N GLN A 892 51.50 -3.00 1.74
CA GLN A 892 51.68 -4.37 1.34
C GLN A 892 51.89 -5.25 2.57
N VAL A 893 51.35 -6.45 2.53
CA VAL A 893 51.63 -7.55 3.45
C VAL A 893 52.72 -8.42 2.83
N ASP A 894 53.71 -8.82 3.63
CA ASP A 894 54.76 -9.76 3.26
C ASP A 894 54.48 -11.12 3.91
N ASN A 895 53.79 -12.01 3.20
CA ASN A 895 53.41 -13.32 3.72
C ASN A 895 54.61 -14.30 3.85
N VAL A 896 55.82 -13.90 3.43
CA VAL A 896 57.03 -14.72 3.59
C VAL A 896 57.66 -14.47 4.96
N GLN A 897 57.73 -13.19 5.38
CA GLN A 897 58.38 -12.78 6.62
C GLN A 897 57.40 -12.52 7.77
N GLU A 898 56.17 -12.14 7.45
CA GLU A 898 55.13 -11.85 8.44
C GLU A 898 54.26 -13.09 8.67
N GLU A 899 53.84 -13.29 9.92
CA GLU A 899 52.83 -14.29 10.20
C GLU A 899 51.41 -13.83 9.82
N PRO A 900 50.43 -14.75 9.66
CA PRO A 900 49.04 -14.38 9.44
C PRO A 900 48.52 -13.43 10.52
N HIS A 901 48.03 -12.26 10.10
CA HIS A 901 47.60 -11.18 10.99
C HIS A 901 46.37 -10.46 10.44
N VAL A 902 45.55 -9.91 11.32
CA VAL A 902 44.40 -9.06 10.99
C VAL A 902 44.88 -7.63 10.76
N LEU A 903 44.39 -6.98 9.70
CA LEU A 903 44.45 -5.52 9.60
C LEU A 903 43.22 -4.97 10.30
N ALA A 904 43.42 -4.25 11.40
CA ALA A 904 42.33 -3.68 12.18
C ALA A 904 42.35 -2.15 12.05
N ALA A 905 41.30 -1.61 11.41
CA ALA A 905 41.13 -0.19 11.16
C ALA A 905 40.15 0.43 12.16
N ARG A 906 40.46 1.65 12.60
CA ARG A 906 39.61 2.45 13.49
C ARG A 906 39.59 3.90 13.05
N ILE A 907 38.45 4.56 13.23
CA ILE A 907 38.29 5.98 12.90
C ILE A 907 37.61 6.75 14.04
N TRP A 908 38.20 7.90 14.39
CA TRP A 908 37.64 8.84 15.33
C TRP A 908 37.24 10.13 14.63
N VAL A 909 36.06 10.64 14.99
CA VAL A 909 35.60 11.98 14.60
C VAL A 909 35.39 12.75 15.89
N ASP A 910 36.02 13.92 16.01
CA ASP A 910 35.99 14.76 17.21
C ASP A 910 36.33 14.00 18.50
N GLY A 911 37.33 13.10 18.42
CA GLY A 911 37.79 12.28 19.55
C GLY A 911 36.89 11.09 19.91
N THR A 912 35.76 10.90 19.22
CA THR A 912 34.83 9.77 19.42
C THR A 912 35.10 8.68 18.40
N LEU A 913 35.26 7.43 18.83
CA LEU A 913 35.41 6.27 17.94
C LEU A 913 34.06 5.98 17.27
N VAL A 914 33.96 6.21 15.96
CA VAL A 914 32.69 6.11 15.23
C VAL A 914 32.55 4.86 14.37
N ALA A 915 33.66 4.26 13.93
CA ALA A 915 33.62 3.01 13.16
C ALA A 915 34.90 2.20 13.32
N ARG A 916 34.76 0.90 13.02
CA ARG A 916 35.82 -0.11 12.98
C ARG A 916 35.66 -0.93 11.72
N ASP A 917 36.76 -1.47 11.23
CA ASP A 917 36.73 -2.47 10.19
C ASP A 917 37.93 -3.41 10.29
N THR A 918 37.77 -4.62 9.78
CA THR A 918 38.78 -5.67 9.81
C THR A 918 38.92 -6.33 8.46
N ASP A 919 40.16 -6.64 8.10
CA ASP A 919 40.50 -7.52 6.99
C ASP A 919 41.35 -8.68 7.51
N TRP A 920 40.88 -9.90 7.26
CA TRP A 920 41.51 -11.14 7.69
C TRP A 920 42.24 -11.80 6.52
N PRO A 921 43.33 -12.54 6.77
CA PRO A 921 43.87 -13.46 5.77
C PRO A 921 42.79 -14.48 5.37
N GLN A 922 42.54 -14.60 4.07
CA GLN A 922 41.53 -15.49 3.49
C GLN A 922 42.23 -16.62 2.70
N PRO A 923 41.66 -17.84 2.65
CA PRO A 923 40.41 -18.25 3.29
C PRO A 923 40.58 -18.53 4.79
N LEU A 924 39.51 -18.30 5.56
CA LEU A 924 39.49 -18.49 7.01
C LEU A 924 39.80 -19.93 7.45
N LYS A 925 39.54 -20.93 6.60
CA LYS A 925 39.78 -22.36 6.88
C LYS A 925 41.24 -22.72 7.17
N TYR A 926 42.21 -21.92 6.71
CA TYR A 926 43.63 -22.14 6.97
C TYR A 926 44.11 -21.52 8.29
N LEU A 927 43.27 -20.72 8.94
CA LEU A 927 43.58 -20.12 10.23
C LEU A 927 43.22 -21.07 11.38
N GLN A 928 43.95 -20.93 12.49
CA GLN A 928 43.72 -21.66 13.73
C GLN A 928 43.15 -20.71 14.79
N PHE A 929 42.21 -21.19 15.60
CA PHE A 929 41.51 -20.38 16.61
C PHE A 929 41.68 -20.84 18.08
N PRO A 930 42.83 -21.35 18.54
CA PRO A 930 42.99 -21.77 19.94
C PRO A 930 43.07 -20.56 20.89
N GLU A 931 42.65 -20.78 22.14
CA GLU A 931 42.87 -19.90 23.29
C GLU A 931 42.51 -18.42 22.99
N ARG A 932 41.31 -18.18 22.45
CA ARG A 932 40.79 -16.82 22.22
C ARG A 932 40.41 -16.14 23.53
N ASN A 933 39.98 -16.94 24.52
CA ASN A 933 39.58 -16.48 25.85
C ASN A 933 38.61 -15.30 25.79
N VAL A 934 37.53 -15.45 25.01
CA VAL A 934 36.48 -14.43 24.90
C VAL A 934 35.83 -14.21 26.26
N LYS A 935 35.79 -12.95 26.68
CA LYS A 935 35.17 -12.50 27.93
C LYS A 935 33.97 -11.65 27.57
N VAL A 936 32.81 -12.03 28.11
CA VAL A 936 31.56 -11.28 28.01
C VAL A 936 31.14 -10.95 29.44
N GLU A 937 31.36 -9.70 29.85
CA GLU A 937 31.01 -9.21 31.18
C GLU A 937 29.73 -8.37 31.10
N VAL A 938 28.70 -8.75 31.85
CA VAL A 938 27.43 -8.01 31.86
C VAL A 938 27.48 -6.94 32.95
N VAL A 939 27.31 -5.68 32.56
CA VAL A 939 27.30 -4.51 33.45
C VAL A 939 26.05 -3.69 33.17
N GLY A 940 25.01 -3.87 34.00
CA GLY A 940 23.72 -3.22 33.77
C GLY A 940 23.05 -3.71 32.48
N ASP A 941 22.77 -2.81 31.55
CA ASP A 941 22.22 -3.09 30.21
C ASP A 941 23.31 -3.21 29.13
N GLU A 942 24.58 -3.38 29.52
CA GLU A 942 25.71 -3.49 28.60
C GLU A 942 26.44 -4.83 28.74
N MET A 943 26.85 -5.41 27.61
CA MET A 943 27.80 -6.52 27.53
C MET A 943 29.14 -5.97 27.06
N HIS A 944 30.13 -6.08 27.94
CA HIS A 944 31.51 -5.65 27.77
C HIS A 944 32.30 -6.84 27.24
N VAL A 945 32.72 -6.76 25.98
CA VAL A 945 33.28 -7.90 25.25
C VAL A 945 34.73 -7.67 24.86
N SER A 946 35.57 -8.66 25.14
CA SER A 946 37.00 -8.64 24.84
C SER A 946 37.53 -10.04 24.58
N ALA A 947 38.73 -10.13 24.00
CA ALA A 947 39.41 -11.40 23.74
C ALA A 947 40.93 -11.19 23.82
N ASP A 948 41.65 -12.25 24.16
CA ASP A 948 43.11 -12.23 24.25
C ASP A 948 43.77 -12.32 22.85
N ARG A 949 43.04 -12.87 21.87
CA ARG A 949 43.45 -12.98 20.46
C ARG A 949 42.31 -12.55 19.52
N PRO A 950 42.57 -12.22 18.25
CA PRO A 950 41.52 -11.84 17.31
C PRO A 950 40.41 -12.90 17.21
N VAL A 951 39.16 -12.47 17.21
CA VAL A 951 37.98 -13.34 17.09
C VAL A 951 37.16 -12.90 15.90
N LYS A 952 36.77 -13.87 15.07
CA LYS A 952 35.97 -13.64 13.87
C LYS A 952 34.50 -13.92 14.15
N CYS A 953 33.65 -12.94 13.84
CA CYS A 953 32.19 -13.03 13.88
C CYS A 953 31.64 -13.59 15.19
N LEU A 954 31.86 -12.87 16.29
CA LEU A 954 31.16 -13.09 17.55
C LEU A 954 29.70 -12.69 17.41
N VAL A 955 28.81 -13.67 17.49
CA VAL A 955 27.36 -13.55 17.35
C VAL A 955 26.69 -13.82 18.68
N PHE A 956 25.74 -12.96 19.04
CA PHE A 956 24.83 -13.16 20.17
C PHE A 956 23.49 -13.71 19.71
N GLU A 957 22.85 -14.48 20.57
CA GLU A 957 21.49 -14.99 20.38
C GLU A 957 20.46 -13.87 20.19
N GLU A 958 19.63 -14.00 19.16
CA GLU A 958 18.45 -13.15 18.95
C GLU A 958 17.25 -13.73 19.71
N ARG A 959 16.68 -12.94 20.63
CA ARG A 959 15.47 -13.29 21.36
C ARG A 959 14.36 -12.28 21.08
N GLU A 960 13.13 -12.77 21.00
CA GLU A 960 11.96 -11.93 20.79
C GLU A 960 11.83 -10.88 21.90
N GLY A 961 11.60 -9.61 21.52
CA GLY A 961 11.54 -8.48 22.46
C GLY A 961 12.89 -8.03 23.03
N CYS A 962 13.99 -8.72 22.71
CA CYS A 962 15.35 -8.32 23.05
C CYS A 962 15.98 -7.57 21.87
N HIS A 963 16.59 -6.41 22.16
CA HIS A 963 17.25 -5.58 21.16
C HIS A 963 18.74 -5.44 21.51
N LEU A 964 19.58 -5.92 20.60
CA LEU A 964 21.02 -5.72 20.62
C LEU A 964 21.40 -4.48 19.83
N SER A 965 22.35 -3.69 20.34
CA SER A 965 22.93 -2.59 19.57
C SER A 965 23.88 -3.06 18.47
N ASP A 966 24.50 -4.23 18.64
CA ASP A 966 25.38 -4.84 17.63
C ASP A 966 25.54 -6.35 17.87
N SER A 967 25.91 -7.09 16.83
CA SER A 967 26.22 -8.52 16.84
C SER A 967 27.08 -8.86 15.61
N ALA A 968 27.53 -10.11 15.45
CA ALA A 968 28.39 -10.54 14.35
C ALA A 968 29.68 -9.70 14.22
N ILE A 969 30.32 -9.39 15.35
CA ILE A 969 31.46 -8.47 15.42
C ILE A 969 32.79 -9.23 15.42
N ASP A 970 33.83 -8.61 14.87
CA ASP A 970 35.20 -9.10 15.06
C ASP A 970 35.80 -8.45 16.31
N LEU A 971 36.39 -9.24 17.21
CA LEU A 971 37.13 -8.70 18.37
C LEU A 971 38.62 -8.62 18.05
N VAL A 972 39.24 -7.52 18.46
CA VAL A 972 40.68 -7.30 18.34
C VAL A 972 41.23 -7.03 19.75
N PRO A 973 42.33 -7.70 20.18
CA PRO A 973 42.94 -7.46 21.48
C PRO A 973 43.21 -5.98 21.75
N ASN A 974 43.01 -5.57 23.02
CA ASN A 974 43.12 -4.17 23.47
C ASN A 974 42.14 -3.19 22.76
N ASP A 975 41.03 -3.69 22.22
CA ASP A 975 39.92 -2.90 21.69
C ASP A 975 38.59 -3.48 22.19
N GLN A 976 38.31 -3.28 23.48
CA GLN A 976 37.07 -3.71 24.11
C GLN A 976 35.85 -3.08 23.40
N GLN A 977 34.82 -3.87 23.17
CA GLN A 977 33.57 -3.42 22.58
C GLN A 977 32.43 -3.52 23.60
N ILE A 978 31.41 -2.70 23.41
CA ILE A 978 30.26 -2.60 24.31
C ILE A 978 29.00 -2.82 23.50
N ILE A 979 28.26 -3.87 23.83
CA ILE A 979 26.97 -4.19 23.22
C ILE A 979 25.86 -3.84 24.20
N ARG A 980 25.00 -2.89 23.84
CA ARG A 980 23.84 -2.56 24.66
C ARG A 980 22.71 -3.55 24.40
N VAL A 981 22.09 -4.02 25.47
CA VAL A 981 21.01 -5.00 25.47
C VAL A 981 19.79 -4.36 26.11
N ARG A 982 18.70 -4.27 25.35
CA ARG A 982 17.42 -3.77 25.87
C ARG A 982 16.35 -4.86 25.77
N GLY A 983 15.41 -4.88 26.71
CA GLY A 983 14.28 -5.80 26.68
C GLY A 983 14.53 -7.17 27.32
N LEU A 984 15.77 -7.48 27.70
CA LEU A 984 16.08 -8.65 28.53
C LEU A 984 15.47 -8.47 29.93
N LYS A 985 14.61 -9.38 30.37
CA LYS A 985 13.88 -9.24 31.64
C LYS A 985 14.74 -9.67 32.83
N ALA A 986 14.47 -9.08 33.99
CA ALA A 986 15.14 -9.47 35.23
C ALA A 986 14.89 -10.96 35.53
N GLY A 987 15.97 -11.73 35.68
CA GLY A 987 15.94 -13.17 35.95
C GLY A 987 15.98 -14.07 34.71
N GLU A 988 15.95 -13.52 33.49
CA GLU A 988 16.21 -14.30 32.28
C GLU A 988 17.71 -14.71 32.20
N PRO A 989 18.01 -15.89 31.61
CA PRO A 989 19.40 -16.31 31.44
C PRO A 989 20.15 -15.34 30.52
N PRO A 990 21.48 -15.21 30.65
CA PRO A 990 22.30 -14.46 29.70
C PRO A 990 22.06 -14.93 28.26
N LEU A 991 22.27 -14.02 27.30
CA LEU A 991 22.22 -14.39 25.89
C LEU A 991 23.35 -15.37 25.57
N ASN A 992 23.02 -16.44 24.85
CA ASN A 992 24.06 -17.32 24.31
C ASN A 992 24.87 -16.57 23.25
N TRP A 993 26.11 -17.00 23.03
CA TRP A 993 26.97 -16.43 22.01
C TRP A 993 27.96 -17.46 21.48
N THR A 994 28.37 -17.29 20.23
CA THR A 994 29.34 -18.13 19.54
C THR A 994 30.19 -17.31 18.59
N TYR A 995 31.28 -17.90 18.08
CA TYR A 995 32.18 -17.27 17.12
C TYR A 995 32.88 -18.34 16.29
N LEU A 996 33.52 -17.94 15.18
CA LEU A 996 34.27 -18.88 14.36
C LEU A 996 35.43 -19.51 15.15
N GLY A 997 35.42 -20.84 15.27
CA GLY A 997 36.43 -21.58 16.01
C GLY A 997 36.16 -21.72 17.51
N ALA A 998 34.95 -21.42 17.99
CA ALA A 998 34.58 -21.61 19.39
C ALA A 998 34.76 -23.06 19.88
N GLY A 999 34.60 -24.06 19.00
CA GLY A 999 34.87 -25.47 19.30
C GLY A 999 36.35 -25.87 19.31
N GLU A 1000 37.27 -24.96 19.03
CA GLU A 1000 38.74 -25.17 19.05
C GLU A 1000 39.41 -24.67 20.34
N GLN A 1001 38.62 -24.19 21.31
CA GLN A 1001 39.13 -23.68 22.58
C GLN A 1001 39.76 -24.77 23.46
#